data_AF-A0A8T9C245-F1
#
_entry.id   AF-A0A8T9C245-F1
#
_cell.length_a   1.000
_cell.length_b   1.000
_cell.length_c   1.000
_cell.angle_alpha   90.00
_cell.angle_beta   90.00
_cell.angle_gamma   90.00
#
_symmetry.space_group_name_H-M   'P 1'
#
loop_
_entity.id
_entity.type
_entity.pdbx_description
1 polymer ?
#
loop_
_entity_poly.entity_id
_entity_poly.type
_entity_poly.pdbx_seq_one_letter_code
_entity_poly.pdbx_strand_id
1 'polypeptide(L)'
;MAEVDLTDKLCICLAELEKPMLKDASQAHYDMTKRIFMESKGLMWVAKGACENVSQPDSAIFYGLARALRSENETFPLITFDLDSDTKQADSQSGINIVAIFQKSFMADGIIEDHEYSERNGIVNIKRVVDTVEANLQIAGQAQTAKLVSESQSLYQSDRHLKLAIETPGLLDSLLFIDDPEALQPLAADDVEIQICATGLNFRDVMICMGQLSDTHLGLESSGVVTKIGSNVTHLKVGQRVVAWTYGDFRNFVHNPAKMVRPIPDDMSFSDAASVPIVYCTAFYAFHHIARLQKNETVLIHAAAGGVGQAAIMLAQSYGAEVFVTVGSKEKKDLVMTKYKIPEDHIFSSRDLSFADGVKRMTGGKGVDVVLNSLAGEMLKATWKCIATFGRFIEIGKRDLVDNSRLDMRPFLRNVTFASIDLITVFLENQDLAAELLAGSMDLIRKGGVKLIAPVKTFCFLQAEEAFRYIQAGRHTGKIVLEPAPGEMVQATPRPRKEVSLDPKASYLIAGGFGGLGRSIDRWMAAHGAKYIVFISRSGGDKPQAQELLTKLKDMGVHCEAIKGDITDITSLTSGMHKALESMPAIKGVIQSTMVLEDQIFEKMSLQSFNAAVRPKVQGSWNLHTATLSQPLDFFIMLASSVGVLGNAGQGNYAAGNAYEDALAHYRVREGLPATTIDVGMMLGVGAVAEDDSGLARRNLERKGFVGIEESEFLVMMEMAMSPKTQKLCQMINGIKTRDVFEGTESEAPFWYSDPIFSHLKKMGVSRIASAIGEDGTKSISMSLKEYLSLTDASNFILDAIIHKLSRNLMMALEDFDSEKPMIAYGVDSLVAVEIRNWFSKEMKADVPVFQILQANSLAALALDVAEESTLVVAE
;
A
#
# COMPACT_ATOMS: atom_id res chain seq x y z
N MET A 1 -32.53 -7.92 53.19
CA MET A 1 -32.58 -7.67 51.72
C MET A 1 -33.38 -8.72 50.96
N ALA A 2 -33.38 -10.03 51.33
CA ALA A 2 -34.21 -11.04 50.66
C ALA A 2 -35.74 -10.73 50.67
N GLU A 3 -36.22 -9.91 51.60
CA GLU A 3 -37.64 -9.55 51.76
C GLU A 3 -38.04 -8.19 51.14
N VAL A 4 -37.12 -7.47 50.48
CA VAL A 4 -37.44 -6.16 49.88
C VAL A 4 -38.08 -6.38 48.50
N ASP A 5 -39.27 -5.82 48.28
CA ASP A 5 -39.91 -5.79 46.96
C ASP A 5 -39.22 -4.76 46.05
N LEU A 6 -38.66 -5.24 44.94
CA LEU A 6 -37.92 -4.43 43.97
C LEU A 6 -38.79 -3.97 42.79
N THR A 7 -40.03 -4.45 42.71
CA THR A 7 -40.97 -4.10 41.65
C THR A 7 -41.18 -2.58 41.61
N ASP A 8 -41.07 -1.99 40.42
CA ASP A 8 -41.17 -0.54 40.18
C ASP A 8 -40.13 0.33 40.92
N LYS A 9 -39.07 -0.26 41.49
CA LYS A 9 -38.01 0.48 42.19
C LYS A 9 -36.79 0.75 41.30
N LEU A 10 -36.27 1.97 41.38
CA LEU A 10 -34.95 2.32 40.84
C LEU A 10 -33.89 2.03 41.91
N CYS A 11 -32.82 1.34 41.53
CA CYS A 11 -31.79 0.85 42.45
C CYS A 11 -30.44 1.54 42.20
N ILE A 12 -29.73 1.86 43.29
CA ILE A 12 -28.31 2.26 43.25
C ILE A 12 -27.52 1.19 44.00
N CYS A 13 -26.63 0.50 43.31
CA CYS A 13 -25.72 -0.46 43.92
C CYS A 13 -24.40 0.22 44.26
N LEU A 14 -24.08 0.28 45.57
CA LEU A 14 -22.83 0.82 46.10
C LEU A 14 -21.91 -0.27 46.65
N ALA A 15 -22.27 -1.55 46.44
CA ALA A 15 -21.59 -2.69 47.08
C ALA A 15 -20.12 -2.81 46.66
N GLU A 16 -19.77 -2.37 45.45
CA GLU A 16 -18.40 -2.43 44.93
C GLU A 16 -17.50 -1.25 45.31
N LEU A 17 -18.00 -0.30 46.11
CA LEU A 17 -17.15 0.77 46.68
C LEU A 17 -16.22 0.26 47.79
N GLU A 18 -16.60 -0.82 48.46
CA GLU A 18 -15.82 -1.43 49.55
C GLU A 18 -14.99 -2.63 49.06
N LYS A 19 -15.59 -3.51 48.26
CA LYS A 19 -14.94 -4.73 47.74
C LYS A 19 -15.57 -5.18 46.42
N PRO A 20 -14.79 -5.75 45.48
CA PRO A 20 -15.36 -6.36 44.28
C PRO A 20 -16.34 -7.49 44.64
N MET A 21 -17.51 -7.51 44.00
CA MET A 21 -18.58 -8.44 44.37
C MET A 21 -18.59 -9.70 43.50
N LEU A 22 -18.11 -9.62 42.26
CA LEU A 22 -18.26 -10.69 41.27
C LEU A 22 -17.07 -11.65 41.13
N LYS A 23 -15.84 -11.25 41.47
CA LYS A 23 -14.63 -12.10 41.29
C LYS A 23 -14.69 -13.43 42.06
N ASP A 24 -15.23 -13.39 43.27
CA ASP A 24 -15.42 -14.55 44.17
C ASP A 24 -16.83 -14.53 44.77
N ALA A 25 -17.84 -14.32 43.92
CA ALA A 25 -19.22 -14.23 44.36
C ALA A 25 -19.67 -15.51 45.07
N SER A 26 -20.32 -15.36 46.24
CA SER A 26 -21.10 -16.44 46.83
C SER A 26 -22.39 -16.65 46.03
N GLN A 27 -23.00 -17.84 46.12
CA GLN A 27 -24.29 -18.11 45.49
C GLN A 27 -25.35 -17.05 45.86
N ALA A 28 -25.39 -16.65 47.13
CA ALA A 28 -26.32 -15.63 47.61
C ALA A 28 -26.06 -14.23 46.99
N HIS A 29 -24.80 -13.82 46.81
CA HIS A 29 -24.48 -12.54 46.17
C HIS A 29 -24.81 -12.55 44.67
N TYR A 30 -24.53 -13.66 44.00
CA TYR A 30 -24.83 -13.84 42.58
C TYR A 30 -26.35 -13.82 42.32
N ASP A 31 -27.11 -14.58 43.12
CA ASP A 31 -28.57 -14.62 43.02
C ASP A 31 -29.20 -13.25 43.35
N MET A 32 -28.63 -12.50 44.30
CA MET A 32 -29.07 -11.13 44.57
C MET A 32 -28.80 -10.18 43.40
N THR A 33 -27.62 -10.29 42.77
CA THR A 33 -27.27 -9.46 41.60
C THR A 33 -28.23 -9.73 40.45
N LYS A 34 -28.55 -11.00 40.20
CA LYS A 34 -29.59 -11.40 39.25
C LYS A 34 -30.94 -10.81 39.60
N ARG A 35 -31.37 -10.97 40.86
CA ARG A 35 -32.67 -10.49 41.31
C ARG A 35 -32.84 -8.99 41.11
N ILE A 36 -31.81 -8.19 41.43
CA ILE A 36 -31.83 -6.74 41.21
C ILE A 36 -32.01 -6.42 39.73
N PHE A 37 -31.28 -7.08 38.85
CA PHE A 37 -31.41 -6.86 37.40
C PHE A 37 -32.79 -7.27 36.87
N MET A 38 -33.34 -8.40 37.32
CA MET A 38 -34.59 -8.95 36.79
C MET A 38 -35.85 -8.29 37.35
N GLU A 39 -35.84 -7.85 38.62
CA GLU A 39 -37.04 -7.36 39.31
C GLU A 39 -37.12 -5.83 39.43
N SER A 40 -35.99 -5.12 39.34
CA SER A 40 -35.98 -3.66 39.48
C SER A 40 -36.47 -2.95 38.21
N LYS A 41 -36.89 -1.69 38.35
CA LYS A 41 -37.24 -0.81 37.24
C LYS A 41 -36.01 -0.24 36.52
N GLY A 42 -34.86 -0.23 37.19
CA GLY A 42 -33.63 0.38 36.69
C GLY A 42 -32.51 0.27 37.70
N LEU A 43 -31.26 0.24 37.22
CA LEU A 43 -30.09 0.01 38.04
C LEU A 43 -28.94 0.96 37.67
N MET A 44 -28.44 1.67 38.68
CA MET A 44 -27.12 2.32 38.64
C MET A 44 -26.13 1.49 39.44
N TRP A 45 -25.05 1.04 38.80
CA TRP A 45 -23.96 0.32 39.46
C TRP A 45 -22.76 1.23 39.63
N VAL A 46 -22.36 1.47 40.87
CA VAL A 46 -21.22 2.34 41.19
C VAL A 46 -20.05 1.49 41.63
N ALA A 47 -18.93 1.66 40.93
CA ALA A 47 -17.65 1.03 41.22
C ALA A 47 -16.57 2.07 41.52
N LYS A 48 -15.39 1.63 41.94
CA LYS A 48 -14.23 2.48 42.18
C LYS A 48 -12.99 1.88 41.52
N GLY A 49 -12.33 2.65 40.67
CA GLY A 49 -11.06 2.30 40.03
C GLY A 49 -11.14 1.20 38.97
N ALA A 50 -12.27 1.08 38.26
CA ALA A 50 -12.55 0.03 37.28
C ALA A 50 -12.07 0.35 35.84
N CYS A 51 -11.89 1.62 35.45
CA CYS A 51 -11.46 1.99 34.08
C CYS A 51 -10.47 3.17 34.04
N GLU A 52 -9.88 3.49 32.87
CA GLU A 52 -8.94 4.62 32.62
C GLU A 52 -7.67 4.66 33.49
N ASN A 53 -7.81 5.03 34.77
CA ASN A 53 -6.78 5.01 35.80
C ASN A 53 -7.02 3.82 36.74
N VAL A 54 -7.00 2.61 36.18
CA VAL A 54 -7.42 1.40 36.89
C VAL A 54 -6.54 1.16 38.11
N SER A 55 -7.15 1.09 39.30
CA SER A 55 -6.50 0.63 40.54
C SER A 55 -7.02 -0.74 40.97
N GLN A 56 -8.21 -1.12 40.52
CA GLN A 56 -8.91 -2.33 40.93
C GLN A 56 -9.55 -3.01 39.71
N PRO A 57 -8.78 -3.80 38.94
CA PRO A 57 -9.27 -4.49 37.75
C PRO A 57 -10.50 -5.37 38.02
N ASP A 58 -10.58 -5.93 39.22
CA ASP A 58 -11.68 -6.80 39.66
C ASP A 58 -13.07 -6.12 39.54
N SER A 59 -13.13 -4.79 39.65
CA SER A 59 -14.36 -4.01 39.51
C SER A 59 -14.84 -3.86 38.06
N ALA A 60 -14.01 -4.17 37.07
CA ALA A 60 -14.40 -4.14 35.65
C ALA A 60 -15.26 -5.35 35.24
N ILE A 61 -15.30 -6.41 36.05
CA ILE A 61 -16.10 -7.62 35.78
C ILE A 61 -17.57 -7.26 35.57
N PHE A 62 -18.14 -6.39 36.42
CA PHE A 62 -19.53 -5.96 36.24
C PHE A 62 -19.73 -5.10 34.98
N TYR A 63 -18.73 -4.33 34.55
CA TYR A 63 -18.87 -3.48 33.35
C TYR A 63 -19.01 -4.32 32.09
N GLY A 64 -18.19 -5.35 31.95
CA GLY A 64 -18.34 -6.33 30.87
C GLY A 64 -19.70 -7.02 30.91
N LEU A 65 -20.13 -7.47 32.10
CA LEU A 65 -21.46 -8.06 32.29
C LEU A 65 -22.57 -7.06 31.89
N ALA A 66 -22.49 -5.81 32.34
CA ALA A 66 -23.49 -4.78 32.08
C ALA A 66 -23.68 -4.50 30.59
N ARG A 67 -22.60 -4.49 29.80
CA ARG A 67 -22.68 -4.34 28.34
C ARG A 67 -23.46 -5.48 27.69
N ALA A 68 -23.21 -6.72 28.12
CA ALA A 68 -24.00 -7.87 27.66
C ALA A 68 -25.47 -7.80 28.14
N LEU A 69 -25.70 -7.37 29.39
CA LEU A 69 -27.06 -7.22 29.92
C LEU A 69 -27.89 -6.16 29.19
N ARG A 70 -27.27 -5.04 28.80
CA ARG A 70 -27.91 -4.02 27.93
C ARG A 70 -28.35 -4.62 26.59
N SER A 71 -27.56 -5.56 26.05
CA SER A 71 -27.92 -6.29 24.82
C SER A 71 -29.01 -7.36 25.02
N GLU A 72 -29.17 -7.88 26.24
CA GLU A 72 -30.24 -8.83 26.57
C GLU A 72 -31.58 -8.11 26.85
N ASN A 73 -31.53 -6.87 27.33
CA ASN A 73 -32.72 -6.05 27.58
C ASN A 73 -32.44 -4.55 27.31
N GLU A 74 -32.64 -4.12 26.07
CA GLU A 74 -32.39 -2.73 25.64
C GLU A 74 -33.29 -1.70 26.33
N THR A 75 -34.46 -2.12 26.83
CA THR A 75 -35.40 -1.22 27.51
C THR A 75 -35.09 -0.99 28.97
N PHE A 76 -34.23 -1.83 29.57
CA PHE A 76 -33.87 -1.72 30.99
C PHE A 76 -32.76 -0.68 31.19
N PRO A 77 -33.01 0.41 31.94
CA PRO A 77 -32.01 1.43 32.16
C PRO A 77 -30.91 0.93 33.11
N LEU A 78 -29.78 0.54 32.55
CA LEU A 78 -28.58 0.06 33.26
C LEU A 78 -27.40 1.01 33.08
N ILE A 79 -27.10 1.78 34.14
CA ILE A 79 -26.03 2.78 34.17
C ILE A 79 -24.85 2.26 34.99
N THR A 80 -23.63 2.41 34.49
CA THR A 80 -22.41 2.14 35.25
C THR A 80 -21.64 3.43 35.50
N PHE A 81 -21.14 3.62 36.74
CA PHE A 81 -20.42 4.82 37.14
C PHE A 81 -19.16 4.48 37.94
N ASP A 82 -18.00 4.81 37.38
CA ASP A 82 -16.69 4.48 37.96
C ASP A 82 -16.08 5.69 38.67
N LEU A 83 -15.97 5.63 39.99
CA LEU A 83 -15.31 6.67 40.78
C LEU A 83 -13.79 6.53 40.74
N ASP A 84 -13.11 7.67 40.86
CA ASP A 84 -11.65 7.68 40.94
C ASP A 84 -11.17 6.94 42.20
N SER A 85 -10.13 6.13 42.01
CA SER A 85 -9.43 5.45 43.10
C SER A 85 -8.72 6.41 44.04
N ASP A 86 -8.17 7.49 43.48
CA ASP A 86 -7.23 8.40 44.14
C ASP A 86 -7.95 9.52 44.91
N THR A 87 -9.26 9.71 44.70
CA THR A 87 -10.09 10.62 45.49
C THR A 87 -10.21 10.09 46.92
N LYS A 88 -9.77 10.90 47.90
CA LYS A 88 -9.81 10.54 49.33
C LYS A 88 -11.26 10.22 49.75
N GLN A 89 -11.43 9.09 50.44
CA GLN A 89 -12.73 8.66 50.97
C GLN A 89 -13.35 9.78 51.82
N ALA A 90 -14.59 10.15 51.48
CA ALA A 90 -15.40 11.25 52.01
C ALA A 90 -15.28 12.62 51.28
N ASP A 91 -15.21 12.64 49.95
CA ASP A 91 -15.58 13.84 49.20
C ASP A 91 -17.10 13.90 49.00
N SER A 92 -17.74 14.96 49.52
CA SER A 92 -19.13 15.29 49.21
C SER A 92 -19.41 15.30 47.71
N GLN A 93 -18.40 15.58 46.89
CA GLN A 93 -18.52 15.67 45.44
C GLN A 93 -18.88 14.33 44.76
N SER A 94 -18.31 13.19 45.17
CA SER A 94 -18.65 11.90 44.55
C SER A 94 -20.13 11.53 44.81
N GLY A 95 -20.63 11.83 46.02
CA GLY A 95 -22.06 11.67 46.34
C GLY A 95 -22.96 12.58 45.50
N ILE A 96 -22.56 13.86 45.31
CA ILE A 96 -23.24 14.81 44.43
C ILE A 96 -23.28 14.27 42.99
N ASN A 97 -22.16 13.76 42.48
CA ASN A 97 -22.06 13.23 41.12
C ASN A 97 -22.92 11.98 40.92
N ILE A 98 -22.94 11.05 41.91
CA ILE A 98 -23.83 9.88 41.88
C ILE A 98 -25.29 10.33 41.76
N VAL A 99 -25.73 11.26 42.62
CA VAL A 99 -27.13 11.74 42.61
C VAL A 99 -27.45 12.48 41.32
N ALA A 100 -26.53 13.32 40.81
CA ALA A 100 -26.73 14.08 39.58
C ALA A 100 -26.89 13.17 38.36
N ILE A 101 -26.01 12.16 38.22
CA ILE A 101 -26.11 11.17 37.14
C ILE A 101 -27.40 10.35 37.31
N PHE A 102 -27.73 9.91 38.53
CA PHE A 102 -28.96 9.16 38.78
C PHE A 102 -30.21 9.95 38.39
N GLN A 103 -30.32 11.22 38.80
CA GLN A 103 -31.43 12.08 38.42
C GLN A 103 -31.49 12.27 36.90
N LYS A 104 -30.35 12.49 36.27
CA LYS A 104 -30.26 12.66 34.82
C LYS A 104 -30.68 11.40 34.06
N SER A 105 -30.23 10.23 34.49
CA SER A 105 -30.48 8.96 33.79
C SER A 105 -31.88 8.37 34.05
N PHE A 106 -32.49 8.64 35.20
CA PHE A 106 -33.75 7.98 35.59
C PHE A 106 -34.93 8.92 35.85
N MET A 107 -34.71 10.24 36.03
CA MET A 107 -35.77 11.22 36.34
C MET A 107 -35.98 12.30 35.28
N ALA A 108 -35.03 12.52 34.37
CA ALA A 108 -35.24 13.33 33.17
C ALA A 108 -36.25 12.64 32.23
N ASP A 109 -36.75 13.33 31.18
CA ASP A 109 -37.86 12.96 30.27
C ASP A 109 -37.71 11.63 29.47
N GLY A 110 -37.07 10.60 30.03
CA GLY A 110 -36.91 9.26 29.47
C GLY A 110 -35.71 9.09 28.55
N ILE A 111 -34.88 10.12 28.35
CA ILE A 111 -33.73 10.07 27.44
C ILE A 111 -32.46 9.77 28.23
N ILE A 112 -31.90 8.57 28.04
CA ILE A 112 -30.57 8.22 28.54
C ILE A 112 -29.53 8.79 27.57
N GLU A 113 -28.73 9.76 28.02
CA GLU A 113 -27.68 10.36 27.19
C GLU A 113 -26.43 9.48 27.05
N ASP A 114 -26.11 8.70 28.09
CA ASP A 114 -24.95 7.80 28.15
C ASP A 114 -25.21 6.68 29.17
N HIS A 115 -24.63 5.50 28.93
CA HIS A 115 -24.76 4.35 29.83
C HIS A 115 -23.54 4.14 30.73
N GLU A 116 -22.38 4.71 30.38
CA GLU A 116 -21.14 4.58 31.13
C GLU A 116 -20.53 5.93 31.46
N TYR A 117 -20.31 6.15 32.75
CA TYR A 117 -19.69 7.35 33.28
C TYR A 117 -18.43 6.97 34.08
N SER A 118 -17.45 7.88 34.11
CA SER A 118 -16.30 7.82 35.02
C SER A 118 -16.11 9.18 35.69
N GLU A 119 -15.60 9.22 36.91
CA GLU A 119 -15.23 10.46 37.61
C GLU A 119 -13.72 10.46 37.85
N ARG A 120 -13.02 11.49 37.39
CA ARG A 120 -11.57 11.67 37.62
C ARG A 120 -11.32 13.06 38.16
N ASN A 121 -10.71 13.15 39.34
CA ASN A 121 -10.46 14.42 40.03
C ASN A 121 -11.71 15.33 40.12
N GLY A 122 -12.89 14.75 40.42
CA GLY A 122 -14.16 15.46 40.51
C GLY A 122 -14.84 15.78 39.18
N ILE A 123 -14.21 15.48 38.04
CA ILE A 123 -14.76 15.72 36.70
C ILE A 123 -15.42 14.43 36.18
N VAL A 124 -16.69 14.52 35.76
CA VAL A 124 -17.40 13.41 35.12
C VAL A 124 -17.04 13.34 33.65
N ASN A 125 -16.56 12.18 33.21
CA ASN A 125 -16.20 11.85 31.84
C ASN A 125 -17.16 10.80 31.25
N ILE A 126 -17.19 10.75 29.92
CA ILE A 126 -17.92 9.77 29.12
C ILE A 126 -16.93 9.09 28.17
N LYS A 127 -17.21 7.83 27.82
CA LYS A 127 -16.32 7.03 26.96
C LYS A 127 -16.75 7.09 25.51
N ARG A 128 -15.80 7.13 24.58
CA ARG A 128 -16.06 7.03 23.14
C ARG A 128 -15.04 6.12 22.49
N VAL A 129 -15.49 5.23 21.62
CA VAL A 129 -14.60 4.48 20.73
C VAL A 129 -14.20 5.40 19.59
N VAL A 130 -12.89 5.54 19.35
CA VAL A 130 -12.32 6.42 18.34
C VAL A 130 -11.36 5.66 17.44
N ASP A 131 -11.18 6.17 16.23
CA ASP A 131 -10.23 5.61 15.26
C ASP A 131 -8.77 5.82 15.69
N THR A 132 -7.93 4.84 15.38
CA THR A 132 -6.47 5.01 15.35
C THR A 132 -5.99 4.90 13.90
N VAL A 133 -6.07 6.01 13.16
CA VAL A 133 -5.79 6.06 11.72
C VAL A 133 -4.42 5.50 11.35
N GLU A 134 -3.38 5.84 12.11
CA GLU A 134 -2.02 5.34 11.88
C GLU A 134 -1.89 3.82 12.05
N ALA A 135 -2.60 3.25 13.03
CA ALA A 135 -2.63 1.80 13.25
C ALA A 135 -3.38 1.08 12.11
N ASN A 136 -4.50 1.63 11.66
CA ASN A 136 -5.27 1.07 10.56
C ASN A 136 -4.50 1.09 9.23
N LEU A 137 -3.83 2.20 8.91
CA LEU A 137 -2.95 2.29 7.74
C LEU A 137 -1.79 1.28 7.81
N GLN A 138 -1.23 1.11 9.01
CA GLN A 138 -0.17 0.13 9.23
C GLN A 138 -0.65 -1.31 8.99
N ILE A 139 -1.78 -1.70 9.60
CA ILE A 139 -2.37 -3.04 9.44
C ILE A 139 -2.67 -3.31 7.97
N ALA A 140 -3.35 -2.38 7.31
CA ALA A 140 -3.75 -2.51 5.92
C ALA A 140 -2.55 -2.60 4.95
N GLY A 141 -1.48 -1.84 5.22
CA GLY A 141 -0.26 -1.86 4.43
C GLY A 141 0.59 -3.12 4.63
N GLN A 142 0.77 -3.57 5.88
CA GLN A 142 1.60 -4.75 6.19
C GLN A 142 0.89 -6.07 5.85
N ALA A 143 -0.42 -6.16 6.06
CA ALA A 143 -1.21 -7.34 5.71
C ALA A 143 -1.48 -7.44 4.20
N GLN A 144 -1.10 -6.41 3.41
CA GLN A 144 -1.39 -6.27 1.98
C GLN A 144 -2.90 -6.36 1.66
N THR A 145 -3.77 -6.08 2.64
CA THR A 145 -5.23 -6.18 2.51
C THR A 145 -5.84 -4.90 1.92
N ALA A 146 -5.10 -3.79 1.86
CA ALA A 146 -5.46 -2.60 1.11
C ALA A 146 -4.36 -2.15 0.16
N LYS A 147 -4.76 -1.39 -0.88
CA LYS A 147 -3.83 -0.72 -1.79
C LYS A 147 -2.91 0.17 -0.94
N LEU A 148 -1.60 -0.11 -0.95
CA LEU A 148 -0.60 0.68 -0.21
C LEU A 148 -0.77 2.15 -0.61
N VAL A 149 -1.20 2.97 0.35
CA VAL A 149 -1.30 4.42 0.13
C VAL A 149 0.12 4.93 -0.03
N SER A 150 0.41 5.58 -1.15
CA SER A 150 1.71 6.19 -1.37
C SER A 150 1.95 7.29 -0.36
N GLU A 151 3.16 7.35 0.19
CA GLU A 151 3.58 8.41 1.12
C GLU A 151 4.54 9.35 0.41
N SER A 152 4.40 10.65 0.69
CA SER A 152 5.38 11.64 0.26
C SER A 152 6.67 11.44 1.06
N GLN A 153 7.75 11.06 0.38
CA GLN A 153 9.05 10.77 1.00
C GLN A 153 10.19 11.41 0.21
N SER A 154 11.32 11.69 0.88
CA SER A 154 12.48 12.22 0.16
C SER A 154 13.03 11.19 -0.83
N LEU A 155 13.40 11.63 -2.04
CA LEU A 155 13.98 10.76 -3.06
C LEU A 155 15.32 10.16 -2.60
N TYR A 156 16.15 10.95 -1.91
CA TYR A 156 17.43 10.50 -1.38
C TYR A 156 17.31 10.22 0.11
N GLN A 157 17.56 8.97 0.48
CA GLN A 157 17.52 8.50 1.85
C GLN A 157 18.83 7.76 2.14
N SER A 158 19.42 7.97 3.31
CA SER A 158 20.72 7.37 3.67
C SER A 158 20.67 5.85 3.80
N ASP A 159 19.48 5.30 4.05
CA ASP A 159 19.22 3.91 4.42
C ASP A 159 18.27 3.18 3.45
N ARG A 160 17.82 3.85 2.36
CA ARG A 160 16.80 3.32 1.45
C ARG A 160 17.06 3.70 0.00
N HIS A 161 17.07 2.70 -0.86
CA HIS A 161 17.19 2.87 -2.30
C HIS A 161 15.81 2.73 -2.93
N LEU A 162 15.47 3.66 -3.82
CA LEU A 162 14.17 3.76 -4.45
C LEU A 162 14.31 3.71 -5.96
N LYS A 163 13.38 3.00 -6.61
CA LYS A 163 13.22 3.01 -8.06
C LYS A 163 11.79 3.33 -8.45
N LEU A 164 11.60 4.03 -9.56
CA LEU A 164 10.29 4.27 -10.15
C LEU A 164 9.81 2.99 -10.85
N ALA A 165 8.60 2.59 -10.55
CA ALA A 165 7.92 1.46 -11.18
C ALA A 165 6.53 1.86 -11.63
N ILE A 166 5.98 1.11 -12.58
CA ILE A 166 4.59 1.23 -13.03
C ILE A 166 3.77 0.11 -12.35
N GLU A 167 2.80 0.46 -11.52
CA GLU A 167 1.96 -0.55 -10.84
C GLU A 167 1.03 -1.23 -11.85
N THR A 168 0.38 -0.45 -12.73
CA THR A 168 -0.50 -0.96 -13.78
C THR A 168 -0.08 -0.46 -15.15
N PRO A 169 0.55 -1.30 -15.99
CA PRO A 169 0.84 -0.96 -17.38
C PRO A 169 -0.41 -0.47 -18.13
N GLY A 170 -0.28 0.63 -18.86
CA GLY A 170 -1.36 1.33 -19.55
C GLY A 170 -1.98 2.47 -18.74
N LEU A 171 -1.66 2.64 -17.45
CA LEU A 171 -2.14 3.72 -16.59
C LEU A 171 -0.96 4.50 -16.01
N LEU A 172 -0.54 5.58 -16.67
CA LEU A 172 0.64 6.37 -16.27
C LEU A 172 0.50 7.02 -14.88
N ASP A 173 -0.72 7.24 -14.40
CA ASP A 173 -1.04 7.71 -13.04
C ASP A 173 -0.75 6.64 -11.95
N SER A 174 -0.34 5.44 -12.36
CA SER A 174 0.11 4.36 -11.45
C SER A 174 1.64 4.28 -11.30
N LEU A 175 2.36 5.30 -11.77
CA LEU A 175 3.81 5.44 -11.52
C LEU A 175 4.07 5.72 -10.04
N LEU A 176 4.89 4.88 -9.40
CA LEU A 176 5.16 4.93 -7.97
C LEU A 176 6.62 4.55 -7.68
N PHE A 177 7.25 5.21 -6.71
CA PHE A 177 8.55 4.77 -6.21
C PHE A 177 8.42 3.58 -5.25
N ILE A 178 9.18 2.53 -5.51
CA ILE A 178 9.24 1.32 -4.68
C ILE A 178 10.68 1.10 -4.19
N ASP A 179 10.85 0.25 -3.17
CA ASP A 179 12.19 -0.21 -2.78
C ASP A 179 12.92 -0.88 -3.94
N ASP A 180 14.20 -0.55 -4.09
CA ASP A 180 15.05 -1.17 -5.09
C ASP A 180 15.71 -2.45 -4.55
N PRO A 181 15.25 -3.65 -4.94
CA PRO A 181 15.84 -4.90 -4.46
C PRO A 181 17.27 -5.12 -4.97
N GLU A 182 17.65 -4.51 -6.09
CA GLU A 182 19.01 -4.64 -6.63
C GLU A 182 20.03 -3.96 -5.73
N ALA A 183 19.64 -2.86 -5.07
CA ALA A 183 20.49 -2.16 -4.13
C ALA A 183 20.83 -2.95 -2.85
N LEU A 184 20.09 -4.04 -2.57
CA LEU A 184 20.39 -4.95 -1.46
C LEU A 184 21.57 -5.88 -1.77
N GLN A 185 21.96 -6.01 -3.04
CA GLN A 185 23.09 -6.85 -3.44
C GLN A 185 24.42 -6.14 -3.19
N PRO A 186 25.49 -6.86 -2.80
CA PRO A 186 26.83 -6.30 -2.74
C PRO A 186 27.29 -5.82 -4.11
N LEU A 187 27.99 -4.68 -4.16
CA LEU A 187 28.56 -4.15 -5.41
C LEU A 187 29.58 -5.15 -6.00
N ALA A 188 29.41 -5.48 -7.29
CA ALA A 188 30.31 -6.38 -7.98
C ALA A 188 31.72 -5.78 -8.17
N ALA A 189 32.72 -6.64 -8.38
CA ALA A 189 34.13 -6.23 -8.44
C ALA A 189 34.45 -5.25 -9.59
N ASP A 190 33.75 -5.37 -10.72
CA ASP A 190 33.95 -4.56 -11.93
C ASP A 190 32.92 -3.42 -12.10
N ASP A 191 32.06 -3.23 -11.10
CA ASP A 191 30.94 -2.28 -11.13
C ASP A 191 31.22 -1.03 -10.29
N VAL A 192 30.46 0.02 -10.54
CA VAL A 192 30.41 1.24 -9.73
C VAL A 192 28.99 1.52 -9.29
N GLU A 193 28.84 2.10 -8.10
CA GLU A 193 27.58 2.69 -7.67
C GLU A 193 27.58 4.18 -8.00
N ILE A 194 26.52 4.64 -8.67
CA ILE A 194 26.35 6.03 -9.07
C ILE A 194 25.09 6.56 -8.40
N GLN A 195 25.21 7.65 -7.64
CA GLN A 195 24.05 8.46 -7.25
C GLN A 195 23.59 9.24 -8.47
N ILE A 196 22.38 8.94 -8.94
CA ILE A 196 21.83 9.53 -10.16
C ILE A 196 21.45 10.97 -9.90
N CYS A 197 21.95 11.90 -10.71
CA CYS A 197 21.59 13.32 -10.67
C CYS A 197 20.72 13.72 -11.86
N ALA A 198 20.74 12.97 -12.96
CA ALA A 198 19.82 13.15 -14.07
C ALA A 198 19.67 11.84 -14.85
N THR A 199 18.47 11.54 -15.36
CA THR A 199 18.21 10.39 -16.26
C THR A 199 17.51 10.84 -17.55
N GLY A 200 17.93 10.29 -18.67
CA GLY A 200 17.33 10.56 -19.98
C GLY A 200 16.10 9.70 -20.23
N LEU A 201 14.96 10.35 -20.44
CA LEU A 201 13.71 9.66 -20.81
C LEU A 201 13.68 9.38 -22.32
N ASN A 202 13.34 8.16 -22.71
CA ASN A 202 13.27 7.68 -24.09
C ASN A 202 11.86 7.21 -24.46
N PHE A 203 11.54 7.19 -25.76
CA PHE A 203 10.23 6.72 -26.24
C PHE A 203 9.95 5.25 -25.85
N ARG A 204 11.01 4.45 -25.71
CA ARG A 204 10.94 3.08 -25.19
C ARG A 204 10.32 3.02 -23.80
N ASP A 205 10.66 3.95 -22.91
CA ASP A 205 10.18 3.93 -21.53
C ASP A 205 8.65 4.14 -21.49
N VAL A 206 8.15 5.02 -22.37
CA VAL A 206 6.70 5.16 -22.59
C VAL A 206 6.08 3.85 -23.08
N MET A 207 6.68 3.17 -24.06
CA MET A 207 6.16 1.89 -24.56
C MET A 207 6.12 0.80 -23.47
N ILE A 208 7.09 0.78 -22.54
CA ILE A 208 7.07 -0.12 -21.37
C ILE A 208 5.90 0.22 -20.45
N CYS A 209 5.77 1.49 -20.05
CA CYS A 209 4.68 1.91 -19.17
C CYS A 209 3.30 1.71 -19.80
N MET A 210 3.19 1.72 -21.13
CA MET A 210 1.95 1.42 -21.86
C MET A 210 1.71 -0.08 -22.09
N GLY A 211 2.59 -0.97 -21.62
CA GLY A 211 2.47 -2.43 -21.80
C GLY A 211 2.69 -2.91 -23.24
N GLN A 212 3.32 -2.10 -24.09
CA GLN A 212 3.61 -2.42 -25.48
C GLN A 212 4.94 -3.16 -25.65
N LEU A 213 5.77 -3.15 -24.62
CA LEU A 213 7.02 -3.93 -24.53
C LEU A 213 6.96 -4.76 -23.25
N SER A 214 7.49 -5.99 -23.31
CA SER A 214 7.53 -6.93 -22.18
C SER A 214 8.65 -6.64 -21.17
N ASP A 215 9.52 -5.67 -21.45
CA ASP A 215 10.59 -5.24 -20.56
C ASP A 215 10.01 -4.40 -19.41
N THR A 216 10.70 -4.38 -18.27
CA THR A 216 10.30 -3.63 -17.06
C THR A 216 11.35 -2.61 -16.62
N HIS A 217 12.52 -2.58 -17.25
CA HIS A 217 13.61 -1.66 -16.90
C HIS A 217 13.41 -0.29 -17.57
N LEU A 218 13.05 0.71 -16.77
CA LEU A 218 12.88 2.10 -17.21
C LEU A 218 14.20 2.85 -17.22
N GLY A 219 14.50 3.48 -18.35
CA GLY A 219 15.70 4.28 -18.56
C GLY A 219 16.92 3.50 -19.01
N LEU A 220 17.78 4.19 -19.75
CA LEU A 220 18.95 3.62 -20.43
C LEU A 220 20.19 4.53 -20.36
N GLU A 221 20.06 5.70 -19.76
CA GLU A 221 21.14 6.68 -19.68
C GLU A 221 20.96 7.64 -18.51
N SER A 222 22.05 7.90 -17.80
CA SER A 222 22.06 8.81 -16.67
C SER A 222 23.39 9.52 -16.55
N SER A 223 23.39 10.55 -15.71
CA SER A 223 24.57 11.19 -15.22
C SER A 223 24.45 11.39 -13.72
N GLY A 224 25.59 11.45 -13.03
CA GLY A 224 25.59 11.46 -11.58
C GLY A 224 26.98 11.47 -10.97
N VAL A 225 27.05 11.09 -9.70
CA VAL A 225 28.29 11.07 -8.92
C VAL A 225 28.58 9.65 -8.44
N VAL A 226 29.81 9.18 -8.64
CA VAL A 226 30.24 7.86 -8.14
C VAL A 226 30.27 7.85 -6.61
N THR A 227 29.57 6.92 -5.97
CA THR A 227 29.52 6.76 -4.50
C THR A 227 30.33 5.57 -4.00
N LYS A 228 30.41 4.49 -4.78
CA LYS A 228 31.23 3.30 -4.49
C LYS A 228 31.87 2.77 -5.76
N ILE A 229 33.00 2.08 -5.59
CA ILE A 229 33.73 1.41 -6.67
C ILE A 229 34.01 -0.04 -6.29
N GLY A 230 33.85 -0.95 -7.25
CA GLY A 230 34.25 -2.33 -7.12
C GLY A 230 35.77 -2.47 -7.04
N SER A 231 36.24 -3.60 -6.50
CA SER A 231 37.66 -3.83 -6.21
C SER A 231 38.58 -3.82 -7.44
N ASN A 232 38.05 -4.07 -8.64
CA ASN A 232 38.81 -4.10 -9.89
C ASN A 232 38.77 -2.77 -10.65
N VAL A 233 37.96 -1.80 -10.21
CA VAL A 233 37.77 -0.53 -10.90
C VAL A 233 38.93 0.43 -10.56
N THR A 234 39.69 0.84 -11.59
CA THR A 234 40.90 1.67 -11.42
C THR A 234 40.83 3.04 -12.13
N HIS A 235 39.96 3.19 -13.13
CA HIS A 235 39.87 4.40 -13.95
C HIS A 235 38.85 5.44 -13.45
N LEU A 236 38.09 5.12 -12.40
CA LEU A 236 37.09 5.99 -11.78
C LEU A 236 37.38 6.18 -10.28
N LYS A 237 36.84 7.27 -9.70
CA LYS A 237 37.02 7.61 -8.27
C LYS A 237 35.69 7.99 -7.63
N VAL A 238 35.52 7.67 -6.35
CA VAL A 238 34.39 8.16 -5.55
C VAL A 238 34.38 9.70 -5.54
N GLY A 239 33.19 10.30 -5.70
CA GLY A 239 32.98 11.74 -5.84
C GLY A 239 33.11 12.27 -7.27
N GLN A 240 33.47 11.42 -8.25
CA GLN A 240 33.64 11.85 -9.63
C GLN A 240 32.30 12.04 -10.34
N ARG A 241 32.17 13.16 -11.09
CA ARG A 241 31.04 13.43 -11.99
C ARG A 241 31.16 12.55 -13.23
N VAL A 242 30.11 11.80 -13.54
CA VAL A 242 30.11 10.82 -14.62
C VAL A 242 28.83 10.85 -15.45
N VAL A 243 28.94 10.37 -16.69
CA VAL A 243 27.82 9.92 -17.53
C VAL A 243 27.91 8.41 -17.67
N ALA A 244 26.76 7.75 -17.69
CA ALA A 244 26.64 6.31 -17.78
C ALA A 244 25.61 5.93 -18.84
N TRP A 245 25.95 4.92 -19.63
CA TRP A 245 24.95 4.12 -20.32
C TRP A 245 24.55 2.99 -19.37
N THR A 246 23.27 2.90 -19.07
CA THR A 246 22.68 2.07 -18.02
C THR A 246 21.58 1.16 -18.60
N TYR A 247 21.04 0.29 -17.75
CA TYR A 247 19.83 -0.47 -18.05
C TYR A 247 18.93 -0.49 -16.81
N GLY A 248 17.91 0.37 -16.81
CA GLY A 248 17.01 0.58 -15.67
C GLY A 248 17.54 1.61 -14.69
N ASP A 249 17.49 2.91 -14.98
CA ASP A 249 18.11 3.95 -14.16
C ASP A 249 17.15 5.03 -13.64
N PHE A 250 15.84 4.78 -13.69
CA PHE A 250 14.84 5.62 -13.03
C PHE A 250 14.83 5.30 -11.52
N ARG A 251 15.96 5.54 -10.85
CA ARG A 251 16.22 5.21 -9.45
C ARG A 251 17.18 6.21 -8.83
N ASN A 252 17.32 6.21 -7.50
CA ASN A 252 18.18 7.19 -6.81
C ASN A 252 19.67 6.81 -6.83
N PHE A 253 20.00 5.52 -6.82
CA PHE A 253 21.35 5.01 -7.08
C PHE A 253 21.30 3.79 -8.00
N VAL A 254 22.32 3.61 -8.84
CA VAL A 254 22.43 2.49 -9.77
C VAL A 254 23.78 1.81 -9.65
N HIS A 255 23.80 0.48 -9.69
CA HIS A 255 25.02 -0.31 -9.89
C HIS A 255 25.19 -0.50 -11.40
N ASN A 256 26.35 -0.13 -11.93
CA ASN A 256 26.59 -0.19 -13.38
C ASN A 256 28.02 -0.66 -13.69
N PRO A 257 28.22 -1.44 -14.76
CA PRO A 257 29.57 -1.84 -15.19
C PRO A 257 30.48 -0.62 -15.42
N ALA A 258 31.65 -0.60 -14.78
CA ALA A 258 32.53 0.57 -14.80
C ALA A 258 33.02 0.96 -16.21
N LYS A 259 33.05 -0.01 -17.15
CA LYS A 259 33.40 0.23 -18.55
C LYS A 259 32.35 1.04 -19.32
N MET A 260 31.10 1.09 -18.82
CA MET A 260 29.98 1.84 -19.39
C MET A 260 29.83 3.24 -18.78
N VAL A 261 30.86 3.72 -18.08
CA VAL A 261 30.84 4.98 -17.36
C VAL A 261 32.02 5.84 -17.82
N ARG A 262 31.78 7.12 -18.06
CA ARG A 262 32.80 8.09 -18.50
C ARG A 262 32.75 9.35 -17.64
N PRO A 263 33.90 9.97 -17.32
CA PRO A 263 33.92 11.24 -16.63
C PRO A 263 33.34 12.35 -17.50
N ILE A 264 32.59 13.25 -16.89
CA ILE A 264 32.13 14.48 -17.55
C ILE A 264 32.94 15.69 -17.07
N PRO A 265 33.13 16.71 -17.92
CA PRO A 265 33.75 17.98 -17.53
C PRO A 265 32.98 18.71 -16.43
N ASP A 266 33.66 19.57 -15.66
CA ASP A 266 33.05 20.36 -14.59
C ASP A 266 32.04 21.40 -15.10
N ASP A 267 32.22 21.87 -16.34
CA ASP A 267 31.33 22.84 -17.01
C ASP A 267 30.12 22.21 -17.71
N MET A 268 30.04 20.87 -17.74
CA MET A 268 28.89 20.15 -18.29
C MET A 268 27.87 19.86 -17.17
N SER A 269 26.62 20.29 -17.38
CA SER A 269 25.52 19.99 -16.46
C SER A 269 25.19 18.49 -16.46
N PHE A 270 24.60 17.98 -15.38
CA PHE A 270 24.14 16.59 -15.33
C PHE A 270 23.04 16.35 -16.38
N SER A 271 22.11 17.28 -16.53
CA SER A 271 21.06 17.18 -17.55
C SER A 271 21.58 17.12 -18.98
N ASP A 272 22.58 17.93 -19.32
CA ASP A 272 23.23 17.85 -20.63
C ASP A 272 23.94 16.50 -20.80
N ALA A 273 24.68 16.03 -19.79
CA ALA A 273 25.38 14.76 -19.83
C ALA A 273 24.42 13.57 -20.00
N ALA A 274 23.29 13.54 -19.28
CA ALA A 274 22.27 12.50 -19.38
C ALA A 274 21.53 12.49 -20.73
N SER A 275 21.66 13.56 -21.53
CA SER A 275 21.07 13.64 -22.87
C SER A 275 21.90 12.95 -23.96
N VAL A 276 23.12 12.51 -23.65
CA VAL A 276 24.14 12.10 -24.63
C VAL A 276 24.12 10.60 -24.98
N PRO A 277 24.16 9.65 -24.02
CA PRO A 277 24.55 8.27 -24.31
C PRO A 277 23.75 7.61 -25.42
N ILE A 278 22.42 7.52 -25.30
CA ILE A 278 21.60 6.77 -26.25
C ILE A 278 21.53 7.47 -27.59
N VAL A 279 21.37 8.80 -27.61
CA VAL A 279 21.20 9.53 -28.87
C VAL A 279 22.48 9.50 -29.72
N TYR A 280 23.64 9.70 -29.10
CA TYR A 280 24.92 9.71 -29.81
C TYR A 280 25.43 8.31 -30.09
N CYS A 281 25.32 7.36 -29.15
CA CYS A 281 25.73 5.99 -29.44
C CYS A 281 24.89 5.38 -30.56
N THR A 282 23.60 5.69 -30.65
CA THR A 282 22.74 5.23 -31.76
C THR A 282 23.24 5.80 -33.09
N ALA A 283 23.40 7.12 -33.18
CA ALA A 283 23.82 7.78 -34.41
C ALA A 283 25.26 7.40 -34.82
N PHE A 284 26.17 7.30 -33.85
CA PHE A 284 27.56 6.91 -34.07
C PHE A 284 27.65 5.45 -34.51
N TYR A 285 26.95 4.53 -33.85
CA TYR A 285 26.91 3.12 -34.27
C TYR A 285 26.33 2.97 -35.68
N ALA A 286 25.20 3.64 -35.95
CA ALA A 286 24.54 3.66 -37.25
C ALA A 286 25.47 4.12 -38.37
N PHE A 287 26.10 5.29 -38.24
CA PHE A 287 26.87 5.88 -39.35
C PHE A 287 28.32 5.45 -39.42
N HIS A 288 28.97 5.23 -38.28
CA HIS A 288 30.39 4.86 -38.26
C HIS A 288 30.58 3.35 -38.52
N HIS A 289 29.88 2.49 -37.78
CA HIS A 289 30.11 1.04 -37.84
C HIS A 289 29.27 0.36 -38.92
N ILE A 290 27.98 0.67 -39.00
CA ILE A 290 27.05 -0.06 -39.87
C ILE A 290 27.02 0.51 -41.30
N ALA A 291 26.64 1.77 -41.47
CA ALA A 291 26.60 2.39 -42.79
C ALA A 291 27.99 2.72 -43.33
N ARG A 292 28.98 3.00 -42.46
CA ARG A 292 30.30 3.55 -42.84
C ARG A 292 30.13 4.76 -43.77
N LEU A 293 29.36 5.75 -43.31
CA LEU A 293 28.96 6.91 -44.10
C LEU A 293 30.19 7.65 -44.67
N GLN A 294 30.16 7.94 -45.95
CA GLN A 294 31.23 8.62 -46.68
C GLN A 294 30.85 10.04 -47.07
N LYS A 295 31.86 10.85 -47.36
CA LYS A 295 31.69 12.20 -47.86
C LYS A 295 30.92 12.20 -49.19
N ASN A 296 30.00 13.16 -49.34
CA ASN A 296 29.11 13.35 -50.50
C ASN A 296 28.07 12.24 -50.71
N GLU A 297 27.89 11.31 -49.77
CA GLU A 297 26.72 10.42 -49.80
C GLU A 297 25.46 11.14 -49.35
N THR A 298 24.31 10.66 -49.82
CA THR A 298 22.99 11.17 -49.41
C THR A 298 22.43 10.35 -48.26
N VAL A 299 21.86 11.01 -47.25
CA VAL A 299 21.25 10.35 -46.08
C VAL A 299 19.83 10.85 -45.82
N LEU A 300 18.89 9.92 -45.59
CA LEU A 300 17.55 10.23 -45.10
C LEU A 300 17.45 9.92 -43.62
N ILE A 301 17.11 10.93 -42.81
CA ILE A 301 16.96 10.82 -41.36
C ILE A 301 15.50 11.11 -40.98
N HIS A 302 14.81 10.10 -40.46
CA HIS A 302 13.45 10.27 -39.96
C HIS A 302 13.40 10.89 -38.56
N ALA A 303 12.30 11.58 -38.25
CA ALA A 303 12.05 12.22 -36.96
C ALA A 303 13.19 13.18 -36.52
N ALA A 304 13.68 13.99 -37.45
CA ALA A 304 14.94 14.72 -37.33
C ALA A 304 15.01 15.75 -36.18
N ALA A 305 13.86 16.22 -35.70
CA ALA A 305 13.80 17.15 -34.57
C ALA A 305 13.90 16.45 -33.19
N GLY A 306 13.81 15.11 -33.13
CA GLY A 306 14.05 14.33 -31.91
C GLY A 306 15.54 14.16 -31.59
N GLY A 307 15.87 13.64 -30.41
CA GLY A 307 17.25 13.50 -29.93
C GLY A 307 18.19 12.77 -30.90
N VAL A 308 17.84 11.54 -31.30
CA VAL A 308 18.63 10.74 -32.27
C VAL A 308 18.74 11.46 -33.61
N GLY A 309 17.65 12.05 -34.09
CA GLY A 309 17.62 12.77 -35.37
C GLY A 309 18.58 13.96 -35.40
N GLN A 310 18.62 14.74 -34.33
CA GLN A 310 19.55 15.87 -34.20
C GLN A 310 21.02 15.40 -34.14
N ALA A 311 21.32 14.37 -33.36
CA ALA A 311 22.66 13.78 -33.30
C ALA A 311 23.08 13.24 -34.68
N ALA A 312 22.19 12.53 -35.36
CA ALA A 312 22.42 12.00 -36.70
C ALA A 312 22.69 13.11 -37.73
N ILE A 313 21.93 14.21 -37.72
CA ILE A 313 22.20 15.35 -38.63
C ILE A 313 23.62 15.88 -38.42
N MET A 314 24.01 16.14 -37.17
CA MET A 314 25.34 16.68 -36.85
C MET A 314 26.46 15.72 -37.26
N LEU A 315 26.31 14.42 -37.00
CA LEU A 315 27.27 13.42 -37.44
C LEU A 315 27.35 13.36 -38.97
N ALA A 316 26.21 13.28 -39.67
CA ALA A 316 26.19 13.23 -41.13
C ALA A 316 26.86 14.46 -41.77
N GLN A 317 26.58 15.66 -41.25
CA GLN A 317 27.25 16.89 -41.68
C GLN A 317 28.76 16.87 -41.42
N SER A 318 29.19 16.30 -40.28
CA SER A 318 30.63 16.16 -39.98
C SER A 318 31.36 15.22 -40.94
N TYR A 319 30.66 14.22 -41.50
CA TYR A 319 31.16 13.34 -42.57
C TYR A 319 31.09 14.01 -43.96
N GLY A 320 30.42 15.16 -44.09
CA GLY A 320 30.18 15.84 -45.36
C GLY A 320 29.15 15.15 -46.24
N ALA A 321 28.17 14.47 -45.62
CA ALA A 321 27.02 13.90 -46.32
C ALA A 321 25.95 14.95 -46.61
N GLU A 322 25.17 14.72 -47.67
CA GLU A 322 24.00 15.51 -48.02
C GLU A 322 22.77 14.97 -47.28
N VAL A 323 22.12 15.82 -46.49
CA VAL A 323 21.11 15.40 -45.52
C VAL A 323 19.70 15.74 -45.99
N PHE A 324 18.84 14.72 -46.01
CA PHE A 324 17.39 14.79 -46.16
C PHE A 324 16.72 14.38 -44.86
N VAL A 325 15.62 15.02 -44.49
CA VAL A 325 14.97 14.79 -43.20
C VAL A 325 13.45 14.72 -43.30
N THR A 326 12.83 14.05 -42.31
CA THR A 326 11.40 14.21 -42.08
C THR A 326 11.10 14.80 -40.70
N VAL A 327 10.06 15.62 -40.62
CA VAL A 327 9.58 16.29 -39.40
C VAL A 327 8.06 16.26 -39.31
N GLY A 328 7.54 16.28 -38.08
CA GLY A 328 6.11 16.11 -37.80
C GLY A 328 5.32 17.39 -37.58
N SER A 329 5.95 18.57 -37.55
CA SER A 329 5.27 19.86 -37.38
C SER A 329 6.09 21.01 -37.99
N LYS A 330 5.47 22.19 -38.11
CA LYS A 330 6.12 23.40 -38.64
C LYS A 330 7.24 23.89 -37.71
N GLU A 331 7.03 23.85 -36.41
CA GLU A 331 8.01 24.28 -35.40
C GLU A 331 9.27 23.39 -35.47
N LYS A 332 9.07 22.08 -35.68
CA LYS A 332 10.16 21.12 -35.88
C LYS A 332 10.91 21.37 -37.20
N LYS A 333 10.21 21.80 -38.26
CA LYS A 333 10.81 22.24 -39.53
C LYS A 333 11.68 23.49 -39.33
N ASP A 334 11.14 24.50 -38.66
CA ASP A 334 11.82 25.77 -38.40
C ASP A 334 13.10 25.57 -37.58
N LEU A 335 13.09 24.63 -36.62
CA LEU A 335 14.26 24.21 -35.87
C LEU A 335 15.36 23.66 -36.79
N VAL A 336 15.05 22.65 -37.62
CA VAL A 336 16.08 21.99 -38.44
C VAL A 336 16.64 22.92 -39.52
N MET A 337 15.82 23.81 -40.07
CA MET A 337 16.26 24.86 -40.99
C MET A 337 17.18 25.86 -40.28
N THR A 338 16.74 26.41 -39.15
CA THR A 338 17.47 27.50 -38.50
C THR A 338 18.75 27.02 -37.84
N LYS A 339 18.69 25.90 -37.12
CA LYS A 339 19.80 25.40 -36.30
C LYS A 339 20.81 24.57 -37.11
N TYR A 340 20.32 23.66 -37.95
CA TYR A 340 21.16 22.73 -38.71
C TYR A 340 21.37 23.13 -40.17
N LYS A 341 20.76 24.24 -40.61
CA LYS A 341 20.91 24.78 -41.97
C LYS A 341 20.52 23.77 -43.05
N ILE A 342 19.53 22.93 -42.77
CA ILE A 342 18.96 22.02 -43.77
C ILE A 342 18.08 22.84 -44.72
N PRO A 343 18.29 22.76 -46.05
CA PRO A 343 17.45 23.44 -47.03
C PRO A 343 15.98 23.06 -46.93
N GLU A 344 15.08 23.99 -47.26
CA GLU A 344 13.63 23.75 -47.16
C GLU A 344 13.16 22.59 -48.04
N ASP A 345 13.72 22.45 -49.23
CA ASP A 345 13.43 21.40 -50.21
C ASP A 345 13.99 20.02 -49.80
N HIS A 346 14.81 19.96 -48.75
CA HIS A 346 15.33 18.73 -48.15
C HIS A 346 14.52 18.25 -46.94
N ILE A 347 13.43 18.95 -46.59
CA ILE A 347 12.62 18.67 -45.40
C ILE A 347 11.22 18.24 -45.81
N PHE A 348 10.83 17.04 -45.38
CA PHE A 348 9.54 16.43 -45.72
C PHE A 348 8.66 16.12 -44.49
N SER A 349 7.38 15.84 -44.72
CA SER A 349 6.45 15.42 -43.66
C SER A 349 6.80 14.03 -43.14
N SER A 350 6.78 13.83 -41.83
CA SER A 350 6.89 12.50 -41.19
C SER A 350 5.54 11.88 -40.83
N ARG A 351 4.43 12.50 -41.23
CA ARG A 351 3.05 12.05 -40.87
C ARG A 351 2.32 11.37 -42.02
N ASP A 352 2.88 11.42 -43.22
CA ASP A 352 2.28 10.89 -44.44
C ASP A 352 3.36 10.37 -45.39
N LEU A 353 2.95 9.81 -46.54
CA LEU A 353 3.87 9.18 -47.50
C LEU A 353 4.51 10.16 -48.49
N SER A 354 4.22 11.46 -48.41
CA SER A 354 4.70 12.46 -49.39
C SER A 354 6.22 12.63 -49.39
N PHE A 355 6.91 12.25 -48.31
CA PHE A 355 8.37 12.29 -48.26
C PHE A 355 9.02 11.41 -49.32
N ALA A 356 8.39 10.29 -49.71
CA ALA A 356 8.97 9.39 -50.71
C ALA A 356 9.09 10.06 -52.08
N ASP A 357 8.05 10.79 -52.49
CA ASP A 357 8.05 11.57 -53.74
C ASP A 357 9.02 12.76 -53.64
N GLY A 358 9.08 13.41 -52.47
CA GLY A 358 10.04 14.48 -52.20
C GLY A 358 11.49 14.03 -52.33
N VAL A 359 11.86 12.93 -51.67
CA VAL A 359 13.20 12.32 -51.76
C VAL A 359 13.54 11.94 -53.19
N LYS A 360 12.60 11.29 -53.90
CA LYS A 360 12.81 10.91 -55.30
C LYS A 360 13.06 12.13 -56.20
N ARG A 361 12.30 13.22 -55.99
CA ARG A 361 12.47 14.48 -56.73
C ARG A 361 13.85 15.09 -56.48
N MET A 362 14.25 15.22 -55.22
CA MET A 362 15.52 15.87 -54.86
C MET A 362 16.75 15.05 -55.24
N THR A 363 16.62 13.72 -55.27
CA THR A 363 17.71 12.80 -55.67
C THR A 363 17.71 12.47 -57.16
N GLY A 364 16.90 13.15 -57.99
CA GLY A 364 16.82 12.88 -59.43
C GLY A 364 16.38 11.44 -59.77
N GLY A 365 15.60 10.80 -58.89
CA GLY A 365 15.14 9.42 -59.03
C GLY A 365 16.12 8.36 -58.53
N LYS A 366 17.32 8.73 -58.09
CA LYS A 366 18.35 7.80 -57.58
C LYS A 366 17.93 7.16 -56.25
N GLY A 367 17.27 7.91 -55.37
CA GLY A 367 17.10 7.55 -53.97
C GLY A 367 18.30 7.98 -53.11
N VAL A 368 18.31 7.55 -51.85
CA VAL A 368 19.36 7.90 -50.87
C VAL A 368 20.33 6.75 -50.59
N ASP A 369 21.60 7.08 -50.34
CA ASP A 369 22.65 6.08 -50.10
C ASP A 369 22.56 5.47 -48.68
N VAL A 370 22.10 6.24 -47.70
CA VAL A 370 21.88 5.78 -46.32
C VAL A 370 20.50 6.19 -45.81
N VAL A 371 19.84 5.32 -45.07
CA VAL A 371 18.60 5.63 -44.34
C VAL A 371 18.81 5.32 -42.87
N LEU A 372 18.42 6.27 -42.00
CA LEU A 372 18.20 6.02 -40.58
C LEU A 372 16.69 6.08 -40.31
N ASN A 373 16.06 4.90 -40.22
CA ASN A 373 14.61 4.79 -40.10
C ASN A 373 14.14 4.54 -38.66
N SER A 374 13.12 5.31 -38.26
CA SER A 374 12.37 5.14 -37.02
C SER A 374 10.85 5.11 -37.24
N LEU A 375 10.40 5.12 -38.49
CA LEU A 375 8.98 5.06 -38.85
C LEU A 375 8.55 3.61 -39.03
N ALA A 376 7.26 3.34 -38.84
CA ALA A 376 6.70 1.99 -38.85
C ALA A 376 5.70 1.75 -39.99
N GLY A 377 5.37 0.49 -40.27
CA GLY A 377 4.31 0.08 -41.18
C GLY A 377 4.48 0.56 -42.63
N GLU A 378 3.46 1.18 -43.20
CA GLU A 378 3.50 1.66 -44.59
C GLU A 378 4.57 2.74 -44.82
N MET A 379 4.90 3.53 -43.79
CA MET A 379 5.98 4.50 -43.89
C MET A 379 7.34 3.81 -43.96
N LEU A 380 7.57 2.72 -43.22
CA LEU A 380 8.77 1.89 -43.36
C LEU A 380 8.88 1.35 -44.79
N LYS A 381 7.79 0.79 -45.33
CA LYS A 381 7.76 0.26 -46.71
C LYS A 381 8.05 1.33 -47.76
N ALA A 382 7.51 2.54 -47.60
CA ALA A 382 7.79 3.66 -48.48
C ALA A 382 9.26 4.10 -48.39
N THR A 383 9.81 4.16 -47.17
CA THR A 383 11.23 4.46 -46.93
C THR A 383 12.13 3.40 -47.58
N TRP A 384 11.77 2.12 -47.48
CA TRP A 384 12.52 1.02 -48.09
C TRP A 384 12.59 1.12 -49.62
N LYS A 385 11.61 1.76 -50.27
CA LYS A 385 11.66 2.05 -51.71
C LYS A 385 12.54 3.24 -52.06
N CYS A 386 12.80 4.14 -51.12
CA CYS A 386 13.64 5.34 -51.30
C CYS A 386 15.14 5.04 -51.30
N ILE A 387 15.56 3.83 -50.94
CA ILE A 387 16.99 3.46 -50.92
C ILE A 387 17.58 3.43 -52.34
N ALA A 388 18.80 3.93 -52.53
CA ALA A 388 19.56 3.87 -53.76
C ALA A 388 20.26 2.52 -53.95
N THR A 389 20.80 2.28 -55.14
CA THR A 389 21.69 1.13 -55.39
C THR A 389 22.92 1.20 -54.49
N PHE A 390 23.31 0.08 -53.90
CA PHE A 390 24.35 -0.06 -52.86
C PHE A 390 24.01 0.62 -51.52
N GLY A 391 22.76 1.06 -51.35
CA GLY A 391 22.36 1.78 -50.15
C GLY A 391 22.30 0.91 -48.89
N ARG A 392 22.41 1.57 -47.73
CA ARG A 392 22.37 0.94 -46.41
C ARG A 392 21.18 1.49 -45.62
N PHE A 393 20.25 0.60 -45.29
CA PHE A 393 19.08 0.92 -44.50
C PHE A 393 19.30 0.47 -43.07
N ILE A 394 19.20 1.40 -42.13
CA ILE A 394 19.39 1.16 -40.69
C ILE A 394 18.05 1.37 -40.00
N GLU A 395 17.49 0.27 -39.49
CA GLU A 395 16.26 0.24 -38.72
C GLU A 395 16.58 0.41 -37.23
N ILE A 396 16.00 1.45 -36.60
CA ILE A 396 16.04 1.66 -35.14
C ILE A 396 14.66 1.49 -34.49
N GLY A 397 13.59 1.38 -35.28
CA GLY A 397 12.25 1.13 -34.80
C GLY A 397 12.06 -0.34 -34.38
N LYS A 398 11.47 -0.57 -33.20
CA LYS A 398 11.21 -1.93 -32.69
C LYS A 398 9.87 -2.51 -33.12
N ARG A 399 8.87 -1.68 -33.43
CA ARG A 399 7.48 -2.12 -33.64
C ARG A 399 7.35 -3.21 -34.71
N ASP A 400 7.77 -2.93 -35.94
CA ASP A 400 7.69 -3.89 -37.05
C ASP A 400 8.55 -5.15 -36.83
N LEU A 401 9.63 -5.04 -36.07
CA LEU A 401 10.49 -6.18 -35.72
C LEU A 401 9.78 -7.10 -34.71
N VAL A 402 9.14 -6.53 -33.69
CA VAL A 402 8.34 -7.26 -32.69
C VAL A 402 7.11 -7.89 -33.32
N ASP A 403 6.42 -7.16 -34.20
CA ASP A 403 5.23 -7.63 -34.92
C ASP A 403 5.58 -8.66 -36.03
N ASN A 404 6.86 -8.93 -36.27
CA ASN A 404 7.36 -9.81 -37.32
C ASN A 404 6.79 -9.45 -38.71
N SER A 405 6.79 -8.15 -39.02
CA SER A 405 6.32 -7.59 -40.29
C SER A 405 7.12 -8.13 -41.48
N ARG A 406 6.45 -8.30 -42.63
CA ARG A 406 7.10 -8.76 -43.86
C ARG A 406 7.83 -7.62 -44.58
N LEU A 407 9.07 -7.85 -44.95
CA LEU A 407 9.89 -6.94 -45.77
C LEU A 407 9.84 -7.33 -47.26
N ASP A 408 9.69 -6.35 -48.16
CA ASP A 408 9.75 -6.60 -49.61
C ASP A 408 11.19 -6.95 -50.00
N MET A 409 11.38 -8.09 -50.66
CA MET A 409 12.70 -8.57 -51.07
C MET A 409 13.22 -7.89 -52.35
N ARG A 410 12.36 -7.23 -53.13
CA ARG A 410 12.75 -6.65 -54.44
C ARG A 410 13.89 -5.63 -54.35
N PRO A 411 13.96 -4.71 -53.36
CA PRO A 411 15.05 -3.74 -53.28
C PRO A 411 16.45 -4.36 -53.18
N PHE A 412 16.59 -5.58 -52.65
CA PHE A 412 17.87 -6.30 -52.58
C PHE A 412 18.51 -6.56 -53.96
N LEU A 413 17.75 -6.54 -55.05
CA LEU A 413 18.29 -6.60 -56.42
C LEU A 413 19.24 -5.43 -56.74
N ARG A 414 19.24 -4.37 -55.93
CA ARG A 414 20.11 -3.19 -56.06
C ARG A 414 21.33 -3.24 -55.13
N ASN A 415 21.74 -4.43 -54.67
CA ASN A 415 22.88 -4.64 -53.76
C ASN A 415 22.80 -3.83 -52.46
N VAL A 416 21.59 -3.67 -51.92
CA VAL A 416 21.37 -2.92 -50.67
C VAL A 416 21.61 -3.79 -49.45
N THR A 417 21.92 -3.15 -48.32
CA THR A 417 21.98 -3.78 -47.00
C THR A 417 20.82 -3.29 -46.14
N PHE A 418 20.16 -4.19 -45.42
CA PHE A 418 19.19 -3.85 -44.37
C PHE A 418 19.75 -4.34 -43.03
N ALA A 419 19.94 -3.43 -42.09
CA ALA A 419 20.47 -3.73 -40.76
C ALA A 419 19.54 -3.18 -39.69
N SER A 420 19.30 -3.97 -38.65
CA SER A 420 18.66 -3.49 -37.42
C SER A 420 19.75 -3.23 -36.37
N ILE A 421 19.63 -2.15 -35.62
CA ILE A 421 20.49 -1.88 -34.47
C ILE A 421 19.66 -1.79 -33.19
N ASP A 422 20.06 -2.55 -32.17
CA ASP A 422 19.44 -2.52 -30.84
C ASP A 422 20.51 -2.30 -29.78
N LEU A 423 20.50 -1.10 -29.22
CA LEU A 423 21.46 -0.69 -28.19
C LEU A 423 21.33 -1.53 -26.91
N ILE A 424 20.17 -2.09 -26.60
CA ILE A 424 20.02 -2.95 -25.43
C ILE A 424 20.76 -4.26 -25.62
N THR A 425 20.63 -4.88 -26.80
CA THR A 425 21.40 -6.08 -27.15
C THR A 425 22.90 -5.79 -27.10
N VAL A 426 23.34 -4.62 -27.55
CA VAL A 426 24.75 -4.20 -27.42
C VAL A 426 25.16 -4.09 -25.95
N PHE A 427 24.33 -3.48 -25.10
CA PHE A 427 24.61 -3.36 -23.66
C PHE A 427 24.71 -4.71 -22.95
N LEU A 428 23.78 -5.64 -23.23
CA LEU A 428 23.71 -6.93 -22.54
C LEU A 428 24.74 -7.94 -23.07
N GLU A 429 24.94 -7.99 -24.39
CA GLU A 429 25.69 -9.06 -25.05
C GLU A 429 27.09 -8.63 -25.52
N ASN A 430 27.36 -7.33 -25.65
CA ASN A 430 28.64 -6.83 -26.16
C ASN A 430 29.05 -5.49 -25.50
N GLN A 431 29.32 -5.57 -24.21
CA GLN A 431 29.69 -4.42 -23.41
C GLN A 431 30.99 -3.71 -23.87
N ASP A 432 31.89 -4.40 -24.59
CA ASP A 432 33.12 -3.80 -25.11
C ASP A 432 32.80 -2.84 -26.26
N LEU A 433 31.93 -3.25 -27.19
CA LEU A 433 31.38 -2.36 -28.22
C LEU A 433 30.61 -1.20 -27.57
N ALA A 434 29.79 -1.49 -26.56
CA ALA A 434 29.02 -0.47 -25.87
C ALA A 434 29.93 0.61 -25.21
N ALA A 435 31.03 0.17 -24.59
CA ALA A 435 32.05 1.03 -24.00
C ALA A 435 32.81 1.85 -25.06
N GLU A 436 33.10 1.27 -26.22
CA GLU A 436 33.71 1.95 -27.38
C GLU A 436 32.78 3.05 -27.90
N LEU A 437 31.50 2.73 -28.13
CA LEU A 437 30.51 3.68 -28.64
C LEU A 437 30.32 4.88 -27.72
N LEU A 438 30.22 4.65 -26.40
CA LEU A 438 30.11 5.73 -25.42
C LEU A 438 31.38 6.59 -25.39
N ALA A 439 32.56 5.96 -25.40
CA ALA A 439 33.83 6.68 -25.44
C ALA A 439 33.95 7.55 -26.71
N GLY A 440 33.67 6.97 -27.89
CA GLY A 440 33.70 7.67 -29.17
C GLY A 440 32.72 8.84 -29.23
N SER A 441 31.50 8.65 -28.71
CA SER A 441 30.49 9.70 -28.62
C SER A 441 30.94 10.87 -27.75
N MET A 442 31.48 10.58 -26.56
CA MET A 442 32.00 11.61 -25.66
C MET A 442 33.21 12.34 -26.25
N ASP A 443 34.08 11.63 -26.95
CA ASP A 443 35.25 12.21 -27.62
C ASP A 443 34.85 13.14 -28.78
N LEU A 444 33.83 12.79 -29.57
CA LEU A 444 33.30 13.64 -30.64
C LEU A 444 32.79 14.97 -30.10
N ILE A 445 32.08 14.95 -28.97
CA ILE A 445 31.60 16.17 -28.30
C ILE A 445 32.78 16.96 -27.75
N ARG A 446 33.70 16.32 -27.04
CA ARG A 446 34.87 16.98 -26.43
C ARG A 446 35.79 17.66 -27.44
N LYS A 447 36.00 17.03 -28.61
CA LYS A 447 36.82 17.58 -29.70
C LYS A 447 36.08 18.64 -30.53
N GLY A 448 34.81 18.93 -30.22
CA GLY A 448 33.98 19.87 -30.96
C GLY A 448 33.56 19.38 -32.35
N GLY A 449 33.66 18.07 -32.62
CA GLY A 449 33.21 17.46 -33.88
C GLY A 449 31.68 17.51 -34.02
N VAL A 450 30.97 17.48 -32.89
CA VAL A 450 29.52 17.69 -32.79
C VAL A 450 29.20 18.51 -31.53
N LYS A 451 28.03 19.16 -31.50
CA LYS A 451 27.55 19.95 -30.34
C LYS A 451 26.52 19.15 -29.56
N LEU A 452 26.20 19.53 -28.33
CA LEU A 452 25.08 18.91 -27.60
C LEU A 452 23.74 19.13 -28.34
N ILE A 453 22.83 18.16 -28.24
CA ILE A 453 21.48 18.29 -28.79
C ILE A 453 20.70 19.34 -28.00
N ALA A 454 19.73 20.03 -28.63
CA ALA A 454 18.88 20.97 -27.90
C ALA A 454 17.50 21.16 -28.58
N PRO A 455 16.43 21.44 -27.80
CA PRO A 455 16.45 21.66 -26.36
C PRO A 455 16.57 20.35 -25.54
N VAL A 456 17.18 20.46 -24.37
CA VAL A 456 17.05 19.47 -23.30
C VAL A 456 16.01 20.04 -22.34
N LYS A 457 14.83 19.44 -22.28
CA LYS A 457 13.75 19.85 -21.37
C LYS A 457 13.81 19.00 -20.11
N THR A 458 13.96 19.65 -18.97
CA THR A 458 14.06 19.00 -17.66
C THR A 458 12.69 18.97 -16.97
N PHE A 459 12.39 17.86 -16.31
CA PHE A 459 11.31 17.71 -15.35
C PHE A 459 11.90 17.18 -14.04
N CYS A 460 11.28 17.44 -12.90
CA CYS A 460 11.67 16.77 -11.66
C CYS A 460 11.01 15.38 -11.56
N PHE A 461 11.44 14.53 -10.62
CA PHE A 461 10.89 13.18 -10.49
C PHE A 461 9.43 13.15 -10.02
N LEU A 462 8.99 14.15 -9.26
CA LEU A 462 7.59 14.37 -8.92
C LEU A 462 6.72 14.60 -10.16
N GLN A 463 7.30 15.14 -11.23
CA GLN A 463 6.66 15.37 -12.53
C GLN A 463 6.90 14.22 -13.52
N ALA A 464 7.31 13.03 -13.05
CA ALA A 464 7.58 11.90 -13.94
C ALA A 464 6.37 11.60 -14.84
N GLU A 465 5.15 11.48 -14.29
CA GLU A 465 3.94 11.26 -15.08
C GLU A 465 3.77 12.29 -16.22
N GLU A 466 3.93 13.58 -15.89
CA GLU A 466 3.84 14.68 -16.86
C GLU A 466 4.88 14.53 -17.98
N ALA A 467 6.12 14.15 -17.63
CA ALA A 467 7.19 13.92 -18.59
C ALA A 467 6.89 12.75 -19.54
N PHE A 468 6.34 11.65 -19.03
CA PHE A 468 5.91 10.51 -19.85
C PHE A 468 4.78 10.91 -20.82
N ARG A 469 3.75 11.63 -20.33
CA ARG A 469 2.66 12.15 -21.17
C ARG A 469 3.16 13.14 -22.23
N TYR A 470 4.12 13.99 -21.88
CA TYR A 470 4.71 14.96 -22.81
C TYR A 470 5.42 14.28 -24.00
N ILE A 471 6.10 13.15 -23.76
CA ILE A 471 6.66 12.33 -24.83
C ILE A 471 5.57 11.62 -25.62
N GLN A 472 4.60 11.00 -24.94
CA GLN A 472 3.48 10.26 -25.54
C GLN A 472 2.73 11.12 -26.56
N ALA A 473 2.46 12.39 -26.24
CA ALA A 473 1.77 13.33 -27.13
C ALA A 473 2.60 13.75 -28.37
N GLY A 474 3.87 13.34 -28.49
CA GLY A 474 4.74 13.66 -29.62
C GLY A 474 5.11 15.15 -29.72
N ARG A 475 4.80 15.96 -28.70
CA ARG A 475 5.01 17.42 -28.66
C ARG A 475 6.49 17.79 -28.42
N HIS A 476 7.28 16.87 -27.90
CA HIS A 476 8.68 17.13 -27.58
C HIS A 476 9.57 17.35 -28.81
N THR A 477 10.63 18.12 -28.60
CA THR A 477 11.74 18.38 -29.51
C THR A 477 13.03 18.20 -28.72
N GLY A 478 14.06 17.59 -29.32
CA GLY A 478 15.29 17.28 -28.61
C GLY A 478 15.09 16.14 -27.60
N LYS A 479 15.48 16.36 -26.34
CA LYS A 479 15.53 15.33 -25.30
C LYS A 479 14.80 15.76 -24.04
N ILE A 480 14.20 14.79 -23.36
CA ILE A 480 13.61 14.96 -22.03
C ILE A 480 14.51 14.30 -21.01
N VAL A 481 14.74 14.99 -19.91
CA VAL A 481 15.56 14.51 -18.79
C VAL A 481 14.79 14.70 -17.49
N LEU A 482 14.86 13.71 -16.60
CA LEU A 482 14.42 13.86 -15.22
C LEU A 482 15.64 14.26 -14.36
N GLU A 483 15.55 15.40 -13.70
CA GLU A 483 16.58 15.95 -12.82
C GLU A 483 15.96 16.27 -11.45
N PRO A 484 16.43 15.69 -10.34
CA PRO A 484 15.81 15.90 -9.05
C PRO A 484 15.92 17.35 -8.58
N ALA A 485 14.82 17.86 -8.00
CA ALA A 485 14.89 19.13 -7.29
C ALA A 485 15.66 18.98 -5.96
N PRO A 486 16.36 20.03 -5.47
CA PRO A 486 16.98 19.98 -4.15
C PRO A 486 15.95 19.66 -3.05
N GLY A 487 16.17 18.57 -2.31
CA GLY A 487 15.22 18.11 -1.27
C GLY A 487 13.91 17.56 -1.81
N GLU A 488 13.87 17.11 -3.07
CA GLU A 488 12.65 16.61 -3.70
C GLU A 488 11.97 15.49 -2.91
N MET A 489 10.65 15.61 -2.82
CA MET A 489 9.75 14.62 -2.25
C MET A 489 9.01 13.92 -3.39
N VAL A 490 8.94 12.59 -3.33
CA VAL A 490 8.28 11.72 -4.33
C VAL A 490 7.23 10.86 -3.66
N GLN A 491 6.26 10.39 -4.44
CA GLN A 491 5.29 9.39 -4.00
C GLN A 491 5.99 8.02 -3.97
N ALA A 492 6.16 7.45 -2.78
CA ALA A 492 6.82 6.16 -2.59
C ALA A 492 5.96 5.20 -1.76
N THR A 493 6.20 3.89 -1.89
CA THR A 493 5.64 2.92 -0.97
C THR A 493 6.07 3.25 0.47
N PRO A 494 5.19 3.05 1.46
CA PRO A 494 5.54 3.19 2.87
C PRO A 494 6.84 2.45 3.18
N ARG A 495 7.67 3.04 4.05
CA ARG A 495 8.94 2.40 4.45
C ARG A 495 8.64 0.99 4.98
N PRO A 496 9.30 -0.07 4.47
CA PRO A 496 9.24 -1.38 5.10
C PRO A 496 9.73 -1.22 6.55
N ARG A 497 8.84 -1.44 7.52
CA ARG A 497 9.26 -1.40 8.92
C ARG A 497 10.18 -2.60 9.17
N LYS A 498 11.24 -2.38 9.95
CA LYS A 498 12.09 -3.48 10.44
C LYS A 498 11.17 -4.47 11.15
N GLU A 499 11.04 -5.68 10.61
CA GLU A 499 10.29 -6.78 11.21
C GLU A 499 10.67 -6.90 12.69
N VAL A 500 9.68 -7.06 13.57
CA VAL A 500 9.97 -7.39 14.97
C VAL A 500 10.83 -8.64 15.01
N SER A 501 12.03 -8.52 15.57
CA SER A 501 12.91 -9.66 15.82
C SER A 501 12.94 -9.93 17.32
N LEU A 502 12.35 -11.06 17.70
CA LEU A 502 12.31 -11.57 19.06
C LEU A 502 13.72 -12.03 19.48
N ASP A 503 14.07 -11.77 20.74
CA ASP A 503 15.37 -12.13 21.31
C ASP A 503 15.55 -13.66 21.32
N PRO A 504 16.49 -14.20 20.53
CA PRO A 504 16.72 -15.64 20.46
C PRO A 504 17.30 -16.22 21.76
N LYS A 505 17.65 -15.38 22.74
CA LYS A 505 18.15 -15.76 24.06
C LYS A 505 17.12 -15.54 25.18
N ALA A 506 15.85 -15.36 24.84
CA ALA A 506 14.76 -15.19 25.79
C ALA A 506 13.71 -16.31 25.66
N SER A 507 12.96 -16.51 26.73
CA SER A 507 11.79 -17.40 26.76
C SER A 507 10.48 -16.63 26.65
N TYR A 508 9.48 -17.27 26.04
CA TYR A 508 8.14 -16.70 25.88
C TYR A 508 7.08 -17.64 26.48
N LEU A 509 6.34 -17.16 27.47
CA LEU A 509 5.31 -17.94 28.17
C LEU A 509 3.95 -17.74 27.50
N ILE A 510 3.36 -18.81 26.99
CA ILE A 510 2.10 -18.79 26.23
C ILE A 510 1.07 -19.69 26.93
N ALA A 511 0.11 -19.05 27.60
CA ALA A 511 -1.02 -19.72 28.21
C ALA A 511 -2.12 -19.93 27.18
N GLY A 512 -2.47 -21.19 26.89
CA GLY A 512 -3.45 -21.50 25.84
C GLY A 512 -2.89 -21.52 24.41
N GLY A 513 -1.57 -21.61 24.23
CA GLY A 513 -0.90 -21.60 22.92
C GLY A 513 -1.36 -22.71 21.95
N PHE A 514 -1.84 -23.84 22.46
CA PHE A 514 -2.31 -24.93 21.58
C PHE A 514 -3.68 -24.67 20.92
N GLY A 515 -4.39 -23.59 21.24
CA GLY A 515 -5.63 -23.17 20.57
C GLY A 515 -5.39 -22.59 19.17
N GLY A 516 -6.44 -22.46 18.34
CA GLY A 516 -6.31 -22.02 16.94
C GLY A 516 -5.48 -20.74 16.74
N LEU A 517 -5.78 -19.68 17.52
CA LEU A 517 -5.02 -18.43 17.51
C LEU A 517 -3.61 -18.60 18.07
N GLY A 518 -3.46 -19.31 19.18
CA GLY A 518 -2.16 -19.60 19.79
C GLY A 518 -1.21 -20.26 18.79
N ARG A 519 -1.65 -21.31 18.08
CA ARG A 519 -0.80 -22.01 17.11
C ARG A 519 -0.33 -21.09 15.97
N SER A 520 -1.15 -20.12 15.57
CA SER A 520 -0.78 -19.10 14.58
C SER A 520 0.33 -18.18 15.11
N ILE A 521 0.12 -17.64 16.31
CA ILE A 521 1.09 -16.80 17.02
C ILE A 521 2.42 -17.55 17.20
N ASP A 522 2.38 -18.81 17.65
CA ASP A 522 3.57 -19.59 17.95
C ASP A 522 4.48 -19.77 16.73
N ARG A 523 3.87 -20.08 15.56
CA ARG A 523 4.60 -20.20 14.29
C ARG A 523 5.17 -18.88 13.84
N TRP A 524 4.39 -17.81 13.98
CA TRP A 524 4.85 -16.46 13.64
C TRP A 524 6.02 -16.03 14.51
N MET A 525 5.94 -16.21 15.83
CA MET A 525 7.03 -15.89 16.77
C MET A 525 8.31 -16.67 16.45
N ALA A 526 8.19 -17.96 16.11
CA ALA A 526 9.33 -18.78 15.73
C ALA A 526 10.01 -18.28 14.44
N ALA A 527 9.23 -17.87 13.44
CA ALA A 527 9.74 -17.25 12.21
C ALA A 527 10.41 -15.90 12.46
N HIS A 528 10.00 -15.20 13.52
CA HIS A 528 10.49 -13.87 13.91
C HIS A 528 11.55 -13.91 15.02
N GLY A 529 12.20 -15.06 15.24
CA GLY A 529 13.42 -15.16 16.07
C GLY A 529 13.25 -15.80 17.45
N ALA A 530 12.02 -16.14 17.88
CA ALA A 530 11.83 -16.84 19.14
C ALA A 530 12.49 -18.24 19.10
N LYS A 531 13.28 -18.57 20.13
CA LYS A 531 13.97 -19.88 20.25
C LYS A 531 13.57 -20.70 21.47
N TYR A 532 12.92 -20.09 22.46
CA TYR A 532 12.44 -20.79 23.66
C TYR A 532 10.97 -20.43 23.91
N ILE A 533 10.08 -21.41 23.89
CA ILE A 533 8.64 -21.19 24.14
C ILE A 533 8.17 -22.12 25.26
N VAL A 534 7.56 -21.54 26.29
CA VAL A 534 6.97 -22.27 27.42
C VAL A 534 5.46 -22.24 27.25
N PHE A 535 4.86 -23.41 27.00
CA PHE A 535 3.42 -23.57 26.94
C PHE A 535 2.87 -23.98 28.29
N ILE A 536 1.73 -23.41 28.68
CA ILE A 536 0.93 -23.96 29.79
C ILE A 536 -0.50 -24.20 29.35
N SER A 537 -0.98 -25.42 29.57
CA SER A 537 -2.37 -25.80 29.32
C SER A 537 -2.79 -26.99 30.18
N ARG A 538 -4.10 -27.14 30.43
CA ARG A 538 -4.66 -28.24 31.23
C ARG A 538 -4.30 -29.63 30.68
N SER A 539 -4.17 -29.76 29.36
CA SER A 539 -3.78 -31.02 28.70
C SER A 539 -2.27 -31.15 28.46
N GLY A 540 -1.46 -30.13 28.78
CA GLY A 540 -0.07 -30.08 28.35
C GLY A 540 0.06 -30.27 26.84
N GLY A 541 1.08 -31.00 26.41
CA GLY A 541 1.30 -31.37 25.01
C GLY A 541 0.48 -32.58 24.52
N ASP A 542 -0.44 -33.14 25.30
CA ASP A 542 -1.00 -34.48 25.03
C ASP A 542 -1.91 -34.57 23.79
N LYS A 543 -2.46 -33.44 23.32
CA LYS A 543 -3.40 -33.44 22.17
C LYS A 543 -2.67 -33.57 20.83
N PRO A 544 -3.26 -34.22 19.80
CA PRO A 544 -2.64 -34.39 18.49
C PRO A 544 -2.16 -33.07 17.87
N GLN A 545 -3.00 -32.03 17.90
CA GLN A 545 -2.66 -30.70 17.36
C GLN A 545 -1.51 -30.03 18.13
N ALA A 546 -1.37 -30.32 19.43
CA ALA A 546 -0.26 -29.83 20.24
C ALA A 546 1.05 -30.54 19.86
N GLN A 547 1.03 -31.87 19.69
CA GLN A 547 2.20 -32.64 19.23
C GLN A 547 2.66 -32.23 17.83
N GLU A 548 1.71 -31.98 16.92
CA GLU A 548 2.02 -31.48 15.57
C GLU A 548 2.72 -30.12 15.62
N LEU A 549 2.19 -29.18 16.41
CA LEU A 549 2.82 -27.87 16.59
C LEU A 549 4.22 -28.00 17.21
N LEU A 550 4.37 -28.78 18.28
CA LEU A 550 5.67 -28.97 18.95
C LEU A 550 6.72 -29.55 17.99
N THR A 551 6.30 -30.47 17.11
CA THR A 551 7.18 -31.02 16.06
C THR A 551 7.59 -29.94 15.07
N LYS A 552 6.64 -29.17 14.55
CA LYS A 552 6.93 -28.06 13.62
C LYS A 552 7.86 -27.01 14.21
N LEU A 553 7.63 -26.61 15.47
CA LEU A 553 8.47 -25.65 16.17
C LEU A 553 9.89 -26.19 16.39
N LYS A 554 10.01 -27.49 16.71
CA LYS A 554 11.31 -28.17 16.81
C LYS A 554 12.06 -28.16 15.47
N ASP A 555 11.37 -28.40 14.36
CA ASP A 555 11.96 -28.34 13.01
C ASP A 555 12.42 -26.93 12.64
N MET A 556 11.77 -25.89 13.18
CA MET A 556 12.20 -24.48 13.09
C MET A 556 13.34 -24.12 14.06
N GLY A 557 13.83 -25.09 14.84
CA GLY A 557 14.92 -24.91 15.80
C GLY A 557 14.49 -24.22 17.09
N VAL A 558 13.23 -24.35 17.50
CA VAL A 558 12.70 -23.81 18.77
C VAL A 558 12.67 -24.91 19.82
N HIS A 559 13.16 -24.61 21.03
CA HIS A 559 13.01 -25.47 22.20
C HIS A 559 11.70 -25.11 22.90
N CYS A 560 10.78 -26.08 22.95
CA CYS A 560 9.48 -25.92 23.60
C CYS A 560 9.38 -26.75 24.89
N GLU A 561 8.84 -26.17 25.96
CA GLU A 561 8.43 -26.89 27.19
C GLU A 561 6.91 -26.84 27.33
N ALA A 562 6.25 -27.99 27.42
CA ALA A 562 4.80 -28.07 27.53
C ALA A 562 4.37 -28.45 28.96
N ILE A 563 4.03 -27.45 29.77
CA ILE A 563 3.57 -27.61 31.14
C ILE A 563 2.11 -28.04 31.14
N LYS A 564 1.83 -29.16 31.80
CA LYS A 564 0.48 -29.62 32.10
C LYS A 564 0.01 -28.96 33.40
N GLY A 565 -0.84 -27.94 33.29
CA GLY A 565 -1.29 -27.13 34.43
C GLY A 565 -2.46 -26.21 34.10
N ASP A 566 -3.19 -25.81 35.13
CA ASP A 566 -4.27 -24.81 35.03
C ASP A 566 -3.74 -23.47 35.53
N ILE A 567 -3.82 -22.43 34.69
CA ILE A 567 -3.33 -21.09 35.04
C ILE A 567 -4.12 -20.44 36.19
N THR A 568 -5.33 -20.94 36.47
CA THR A 568 -6.13 -20.48 37.61
C THR A 568 -5.62 -21.02 38.95
N ASP A 569 -4.75 -22.03 38.93
CA ASP A 569 -3.99 -22.53 40.07
C ASP A 569 -2.58 -21.93 40.07
N ILE A 570 -2.34 -20.98 40.97
CA ILE A 570 -1.05 -20.30 41.09
C ILE A 570 0.09 -21.26 41.44
N THR A 571 -0.19 -22.34 42.17
CA THR A 571 0.83 -23.33 42.56
C THR A 571 1.27 -24.14 41.34
N SER A 572 0.30 -24.57 40.52
CA SER A 572 0.58 -25.26 39.25
C SER A 572 1.37 -24.38 38.29
N LEU A 573 0.97 -23.11 38.13
CA LEU A 573 1.65 -22.16 37.27
C LEU A 573 3.09 -21.90 37.71
N THR A 574 3.30 -21.53 38.98
CA THR A 574 4.64 -21.18 39.50
C THR A 574 5.58 -22.38 39.51
N SER A 575 5.11 -23.56 39.92
CA SER A 575 5.92 -24.79 39.87
C SER A 575 6.31 -25.17 38.44
N GLY A 576 5.38 -25.07 37.49
CA GLY A 576 5.66 -25.36 36.08
C GLY A 576 6.66 -24.37 35.49
N MET A 577 6.47 -23.08 35.77
CA MET A 577 7.36 -22.01 35.32
C MET A 577 8.78 -22.19 35.88
N HIS A 578 8.92 -22.47 37.18
CA HIS A 578 10.22 -22.73 37.79
C HIS A 578 10.94 -23.90 37.12
N LYS A 579 10.22 -25.01 36.88
CA LYS A 579 10.79 -26.18 36.20
C LYS A 579 11.26 -25.87 34.78
N ALA A 580 10.50 -25.11 34.01
CA ALA A 580 10.91 -24.70 32.66
C ALA A 580 12.16 -23.81 32.68
N LEU A 581 12.25 -22.90 33.65
CA LEU A 581 13.38 -21.99 33.82
C LEU A 581 14.67 -22.64 34.34
N GLU A 582 14.64 -23.92 34.75
CA GLU A 582 15.86 -24.68 35.06
C GLU A 582 16.71 -24.95 33.80
N SER A 583 16.08 -25.03 32.63
CA SER A 583 16.72 -25.37 31.35
C SER A 583 16.58 -24.30 30.27
N MET A 584 15.86 -23.21 30.54
CA MET A 584 15.57 -22.14 29.58
C MET A 584 15.96 -20.74 30.11
N PRO A 585 16.22 -19.75 29.22
CA PRO A 585 16.49 -18.37 29.62
C PRO A 585 15.30 -17.69 30.33
N ALA A 586 15.54 -16.49 30.88
CA ALA A 586 14.50 -15.68 31.52
C ALA A 586 13.33 -15.37 30.56
N ILE A 587 12.13 -15.24 31.11
CA ILE A 587 10.93 -14.92 30.32
C ILE A 587 10.96 -13.42 29.99
N LYS A 588 10.80 -13.08 28.71
CA LYS A 588 10.65 -11.69 28.25
C LYS A 588 9.29 -11.38 27.65
N GLY A 589 8.45 -12.39 27.43
CA GLY A 589 7.10 -12.15 26.91
C GLY A 589 6.10 -13.12 27.49
N VAL A 590 4.90 -12.60 27.76
CA VAL A 590 3.75 -13.40 28.19
C VAL A 590 2.62 -13.19 27.20
N ILE A 591 1.97 -14.28 26.78
CA ILE A 591 0.75 -14.25 25.99
C ILE A 591 -0.31 -15.09 26.70
N GLN A 592 -1.46 -14.48 26.96
CA GLN A 592 -2.63 -15.11 27.54
C GLN A 592 -3.69 -15.26 26.44
N SER A 593 -3.90 -16.50 25.98
CA SER A 593 -4.86 -16.87 24.94
C SER A 593 -5.83 -17.99 25.36
N THR A 594 -5.97 -18.25 26.66
CA THR A 594 -6.95 -19.20 27.18
C THR A 594 -8.36 -18.64 27.12
N MET A 595 -9.29 -19.46 26.63
CA MET A 595 -10.70 -19.14 26.55
C MET A 595 -11.54 -20.35 26.93
N VAL A 596 -12.68 -20.09 27.58
CA VAL A 596 -13.78 -21.03 27.78
C VAL A 596 -15.07 -20.27 27.46
N LEU A 597 -15.90 -20.84 26.57
CA LEU A 597 -17.21 -20.30 26.22
C LEU A 597 -18.30 -21.12 26.88
N GLU A 598 -19.22 -20.46 27.56
CA GLU A 598 -20.35 -21.03 28.31
C GLU A 598 -21.56 -20.09 28.12
N ASP A 599 -21.99 -19.96 26.87
CA ASP A 599 -22.99 -18.97 26.45
C ASP A 599 -24.37 -19.32 27.02
N GLN A 600 -24.95 -18.41 27.80
CA GLN A 600 -26.26 -18.54 28.40
C GLN A 600 -26.82 -17.15 28.73
N ILE A 601 -28.12 -16.91 28.49
CA ILE A 601 -28.77 -15.68 28.96
C ILE A 601 -28.63 -15.54 30.48
N PHE A 602 -28.41 -14.33 30.97
CA PHE A 602 -28.03 -14.11 32.36
C PHE A 602 -29.06 -14.67 33.36
N GLU A 603 -30.35 -14.55 33.05
CA GLU A 603 -31.44 -15.13 33.85
C GLU A 603 -31.17 -16.61 34.19
N LYS A 604 -30.76 -17.40 33.18
CA LYS A 604 -30.54 -18.86 33.31
C LYS A 604 -29.09 -19.23 33.67
N MET A 605 -28.16 -18.28 33.57
CA MET A 605 -26.73 -18.51 33.79
C MET A 605 -26.44 -18.92 35.24
N SER A 606 -25.99 -20.14 35.51
CA SER A 606 -25.62 -20.53 36.88
C SER A 606 -24.32 -19.84 37.31
N LEU A 607 -24.08 -19.69 38.62
CA LEU A 607 -22.79 -19.20 39.13
C LEU A 607 -21.62 -20.08 38.65
N GLN A 608 -21.84 -21.38 38.51
CA GLN A 608 -20.85 -22.31 37.97
C GLN A 608 -20.51 -21.99 36.50
N SER A 609 -21.51 -21.77 35.65
CA SER A 609 -21.33 -21.39 34.24
C SER A 609 -20.68 -20.01 34.12
N PHE A 610 -21.05 -19.07 34.98
CA PHE A 610 -20.40 -17.76 35.06
C PHE A 610 -18.90 -17.90 35.38
N ASN A 611 -18.57 -18.61 36.46
CA ASN A 611 -17.19 -18.80 36.89
C ASN A 611 -16.35 -19.62 35.90
N ALA A 612 -16.94 -20.56 35.17
CA ALA A 612 -16.23 -21.38 34.19
C ALA A 612 -15.61 -20.54 33.04
N ALA A 613 -16.33 -19.51 32.57
CA ALA A 613 -15.83 -18.58 31.55
C ALA A 613 -14.97 -17.45 32.15
N VAL A 614 -15.30 -16.98 33.36
CA VAL A 614 -14.63 -15.84 34.00
C VAL A 614 -13.26 -16.20 34.57
N ARG A 615 -13.12 -17.34 35.28
CA ARG A 615 -11.89 -17.66 36.01
C ARG A 615 -10.62 -17.74 35.14
N PRO A 616 -10.62 -18.33 33.93
CA PRO A 616 -9.43 -18.35 33.08
C PRO A 616 -8.90 -16.96 32.72
N LYS A 617 -9.80 -16.00 32.45
CA LYS A 617 -9.46 -14.62 32.09
C LYS A 617 -9.18 -13.73 33.31
N VAL A 618 -9.88 -13.97 34.42
CA VAL A 618 -9.69 -13.19 35.65
C VAL A 618 -8.56 -13.75 36.50
N GLN A 619 -8.78 -14.91 37.12
CA GLN A 619 -7.80 -15.50 38.01
C GLN A 619 -6.54 -15.93 37.25
N GLY A 620 -6.69 -16.46 36.04
CA GLY A 620 -5.55 -16.89 35.22
C GLY A 620 -4.63 -15.72 34.85
N SER A 621 -5.18 -14.61 34.37
CA SER A 621 -4.40 -13.42 34.01
C SER A 621 -3.78 -12.73 35.23
N TRP A 622 -4.48 -12.71 36.38
CA TRP A 622 -3.90 -12.25 37.65
C TRP A 622 -2.74 -13.12 38.13
N ASN A 623 -2.88 -14.45 38.02
CA ASN A 623 -1.82 -15.39 38.37
C ASN A 623 -0.60 -15.22 37.45
N LEU A 624 -0.81 -15.01 36.14
CA LEU A 624 0.27 -14.70 35.21
C LEU A 624 0.94 -13.37 35.56
N HIS A 625 0.17 -12.33 35.90
CA HIS A 625 0.71 -11.05 36.35
C HIS A 625 1.62 -11.24 37.58
N THR A 626 1.11 -11.86 38.64
CA THR A 626 1.85 -12.05 39.90
C THR A 626 3.07 -12.98 39.75
N ALA A 627 2.94 -14.08 39.01
CA ALA A 627 4.03 -15.03 38.80
C ALA A 627 5.19 -14.43 37.99
N THR A 628 4.95 -13.41 37.17
CA THR A 628 5.95 -12.85 36.26
C THR A 628 6.51 -11.49 36.68
N LEU A 629 6.16 -10.97 37.86
CA LEU A 629 6.66 -9.68 38.37
C LEU A 629 8.19 -9.60 38.49
N SER A 630 8.86 -10.74 38.69
CA SER A 630 10.33 -10.82 38.78
C SER A 630 11.03 -10.98 37.43
N GLN A 631 10.28 -11.14 36.34
CA GLN A 631 10.83 -11.40 35.01
C GLN A 631 11.02 -10.09 34.22
N PRO A 632 12.07 -9.98 33.38
CA PRO A 632 12.36 -8.79 32.60
C PRO A 632 11.49 -8.74 31.34
N LEU A 633 10.17 -8.60 31.51
CA LEU A 633 9.23 -8.63 30.40
C LEU A 633 9.42 -7.42 29.48
N ASP A 634 9.57 -7.70 28.19
CA ASP A 634 9.41 -6.74 27.11
C ASP A 634 7.93 -6.54 26.81
N PHE A 635 7.08 -7.59 26.83
CA PHE A 635 5.64 -7.48 26.58
C PHE A 635 4.78 -8.42 27.44
N PHE A 636 3.51 -8.04 27.64
CA PHE A 636 2.48 -8.87 28.27
C PHE A 636 1.16 -8.70 27.50
N ILE A 637 0.80 -9.69 26.69
CA ILE A 637 -0.33 -9.59 25.78
C ILE A 637 -1.47 -10.49 26.28
N MET A 638 -2.68 -9.93 26.34
CA MET A 638 -3.89 -10.66 26.67
C MET A 638 -4.85 -10.62 25.47
N LEU A 639 -5.27 -11.79 25.01
CA LEU A 639 -6.29 -11.91 23.97
C LEU A 639 -7.67 -11.82 24.61
N ALA A 640 -8.15 -10.58 24.73
CA ALA A 640 -9.50 -10.24 25.10
C ALA A 640 -10.44 -10.42 23.89
N SER A 641 -11.58 -9.75 23.88
CA SER A 641 -12.55 -9.87 22.79
C SER A 641 -13.38 -8.61 22.67
N SER A 642 -13.71 -8.22 21.43
CA SER A 642 -14.59 -7.08 21.19
C SER A 642 -15.97 -7.25 21.85
N VAL A 643 -16.39 -8.47 22.21
CA VAL A 643 -17.56 -8.73 23.05
C VAL A 643 -17.46 -8.07 24.44
N GLY A 644 -16.26 -7.94 25.02
CA GLY A 644 -16.03 -7.21 26.27
C GLY A 644 -16.34 -5.72 26.17
N VAL A 645 -16.24 -5.15 24.96
CA VAL A 645 -16.51 -3.73 24.66
C VAL A 645 -17.95 -3.52 24.16
N LEU A 646 -18.40 -4.34 23.21
CA LEU A 646 -19.71 -4.23 22.58
C LEU A 646 -20.84 -4.80 23.44
N GLY A 647 -20.55 -5.83 24.23
CA GLY A 647 -21.55 -6.76 24.75
C GLY A 647 -22.00 -7.76 23.69
N ASN A 648 -22.60 -8.86 24.13
CA ASN A 648 -23.33 -9.78 23.25
C ASN A 648 -24.33 -10.58 24.09
N ALA A 649 -25.57 -10.70 23.61
CA ALA A 649 -26.63 -11.36 24.36
C ALA A 649 -26.28 -12.83 24.59
N GLY A 650 -26.40 -13.29 25.84
CA GLY A 650 -26.01 -14.64 26.26
C GLY A 650 -24.53 -14.80 26.60
N GLN A 651 -23.71 -13.75 26.50
CA GLN A 651 -22.26 -13.81 26.77
C GLN A 651 -21.84 -12.94 27.95
N GLY A 652 -22.71 -12.76 28.95
CA GLY A 652 -22.42 -11.92 30.12
C GLY A 652 -21.18 -12.34 30.92
N ASN A 653 -20.94 -13.65 31.05
CA ASN A 653 -19.73 -14.20 31.68
C ASN A 653 -18.47 -13.97 30.84
N TYR A 654 -18.55 -14.16 29.53
CA TYR A 654 -17.43 -13.93 28.62
C TYR A 654 -17.07 -12.44 28.53
N ALA A 655 -18.06 -11.56 28.37
CA ALA A 655 -17.87 -10.11 28.36
C ALA A 655 -17.23 -9.63 29.68
N ALA A 656 -17.68 -10.16 30.82
CA ALA A 656 -17.10 -9.86 32.14
C ALA A 656 -15.61 -10.24 32.26
N GLY A 657 -15.22 -11.40 31.75
CA GLY A 657 -13.82 -11.84 31.73
C GLY A 657 -12.94 -10.98 30.82
N ASN A 658 -13.42 -10.60 29.64
CA ASN A 658 -12.66 -9.76 28.70
C ASN A 658 -12.48 -8.33 29.23
N ALA A 659 -13.54 -7.72 29.79
CA ALA A 659 -13.44 -6.38 30.40
C ALA A 659 -12.46 -6.33 31.58
N TYR A 660 -12.29 -7.44 32.30
CA TYR A 660 -11.26 -7.55 33.32
C TYR A 660 -9.84 -7.53 32.74
N GLU A 661 -9.60 -8.24 31.63
CA GLU A 661 -8.28 -8.25 30.98
C GLU A 661 -7.90 -6.86 30.46
N ASP A 662 -8.86 -6.12 29.92
CA ASP A 662 -8.67 -4.71 29.52
C ASP A 662 -8.26 -3.87 30.73
N ALA A 663 -9.00 -3.98 31.83
CA ALA A 663 -8.69 -3.26 33.05
C ALA A 663 -7.33 -3.67 33.65
N LEU A 664 -6.95 -4.95 33.56
CA LEU A 664 -5.65 -5.44 34.00
C LEU A 664 -4.51 -4.88 33.14
N ALA A 665 -4.70 -4.71 31.83
CA ALA A 665 -3.69 -4.07 30.98
C ALA A 665 -3.47 -2.61 31.42
N HIS A 666 -4.54 -1.85 31.62
CA HIS A 666 -4.45 -0.49 32.16
C HIS A 666 -3.76 -0.43 33.52
N TYR A 667 -4.10 -1.34 34.43
CA TYR A 667 -3.47 -1.43 35.75
C TYR A 667 -1.96 -1.71 35.64
N ARG A 668 -1.55 -2.67 34.81
CA ARG A 668 -0.13 -2.98 34.61
C ARG A 668 0.64 -1.78 34.04
N VAL A 669 0.07 -1.10 33.04
CA VAL A 669 0.68 0.10 32.44
C VAL A 669 0.80 1.22 33.47
N ARG A 670 -0.21 1.42 34.33
CA ARG A 670 -0.16 2.38 35.46
C ARG A 670 1.01 2.06 36.41
N GLU A 671 1.26 0.79 36.69
CA GLU A 671 2.38 0.31 37.52
C GLU A 671 3.75 0.33 36.78
N GLY A 672 3.80 0.86 35.55
CA GLY A 672 5.02 0.90 34.73
C GLY A 672 5.44 -0.45 34.15
N LEU A 673 4.55 -1.43 34.15
CA LEU A 673 4.76 -2.75 33.57
C LEU A 673 4.18 -2.80 32.13
N PRO A 674 4.78 -3.56 31.20
CA PRO A 674 4.22 -3.70 29.88
C PRO A 674 2.90 -4.47 29.95
N ALA A 675 1.88 -4.00 29.21
CA ALA A 675 0.67 -4.75 28.93
C ALA A 675 -0.12 -4.17 27.74
N THR A 676 -0.71 -5.06 26.95
CA THR A 676 -1.65 -4.71 25.88
C THR A 676 -2.76 -5.77 25.81
N THR A 677 -4.03 -5.36 25.75
CA THR A 677 -5.11 -6.24 25.28
C THR A 677 -5.33 -6.10 23.79
N ILE A 678 -5.63 -7.23 23.15
CA ILE A 678 -6.21 -7.26 21.80
C ILE A 678 -7.63 -7.81 21.95
N ASP A 679 -8.61 -6.94 21.74
CA ASP A 679 -10.03 -7.29 21.74
C ASP A 679 -10.41 -7.93 20.41
N VAL A 680 -10.12 -9.22 20.32
CA VAL A 680 -10.28 -10.01 19.09
C VAL A 680 -11.76 -10.10 18.68
N GLY A 681 -12.03 -9.68 17.44
CA GLY A 681 -13.29 -9.80 16.72
C GLY A 681 -13.44 -11.14 15.99
N MET A 682 -14.21 -11.16 14.91
CA MET A 682 -14.52 -12.39 14.19
C MET A 682 -13.34 -12.80 13.29
N MET A 683 -12.56 -13.80 13.71
CA MET A 683 -11.45 -14.32 12.92
C MET A 683 -11.92 -15.26 11.79
N LEU A 684 -11.45 -15.02 10.55
CA LEU A 684 -11.91 -15.75 9.36
C LEU A 684 -11.14 -17.05 9.08
N GLY A 685 -9.81 -17.05 9.31
CA GLY A 685 -8.93 -18.18 8.96
C GLY A 685 -8.48 -19.06 10.13
N VAL A 686 -8.56 -18.55 11.37
CA VAL A 686 -8.04 -19.21 12.58
C VAL A 686 -8.93 -18.98 13.80
N GLY A 687 -8.93 -19.91 14.75
CA GLY A 687 -9.69 -19.79 16.01
C GLY A 687 -11.08 -20.42 15.98
N ALA A 688 -11.84 -20.25 17.07
CA ALA A 688 -13.07 -21.01 17.32
C ALA A 688 -14.18 -20.82 16.28
N VAL A 689 -14.24 -19.66 15.61
CA VAL A 689 -15.23 -19.38 14.54
C VAL A 689 -14.84 -20.07 13.23
N ALA A 690 -13.54 -20.06 12.88
CA ALA A 690 -13.03 -20.72 11.68
C ALA A 690 -13.01 -22.26 11.80
N GLU A 691 -12.88 -22.77 13.03
CA GLU A 691 -12.92 -24.21 13.35
C GLU A 691 -14.37 -24.77 13.47
N ASP A 692 -15.42 -23.94 13.30
CA ASP A 692 -16.83 -24.39 13.22
C ASP A 692 -17.20 -24.82 11.80
N ASP A 693 -17.18 -26.14 11.55
CA ASP A 693 -17.49 -26.76 10.25
C ASP A 693 -18.91 -26.42 9.72
N SER A 694 -19.84 -25.98 10.57
CA SER A 694 -21.22 -25.66 10.18
C SER A 694 -21.38 -24.28 9.53
N GLY A 695 -20.41 -23.38 9.72
CA GLY A 695 -20.46 -21.98 9.31
C GLY A 695 -21.57 -21.17 9.98
N LEU A 696 -22.23 -21.70 11.01
CA LEU A 696 -23.32 -21.02 11.72
C LEU A 696 -22.78 -19.90 12.62
N ALA A 697 -21.63 -20.11 13.27
CA ALA A 697 -20.99 -19.09 14.11
C ALA A 697 -20.68 -17.82 13.32
N ARG A 698 -20.09 -17.96 12.12
CA ARG A 698 -19.77 -16.85 11.21
C ARG A 698 -21.01 -16.06 10.80
N ARG A 699 -22.04 -16.73 10.27
CA ARG A 699 -23.27 -16.06 9.81
C ARG A 699 -23.99 -15.31 10.94
N ASN A 700 -23.96 -15.86 12.16
CA ASN A 700 -24.59 -15.21 13.32
C ASN A 700 -23.83 -13.94 13.75
N LEU A 701 -22.49 -13.97 13.71
CA LEU A 701 -21.66 -12.80 14.05
C LEU A 701 -21.77 -11.71 12.98
N GLU A 702 -21.80 -12.07 11.69
CA GLU A 702 -22.01 -11.12 10.58
C GLU A 702 -23.34 -10.37 10.73
N ARG A 703 -24.44 -11.08 11.08
CA ARG A 703 -25.75 -10.48 11.38
C ARG A 703 -25.73 -9.55 12.60
N LYS A 704 -24.84 -9.81 13.57
CA LYS A 704 -24.65 -8.98 14.76
C LYS A 704 -23.67 -7.82 14.53
N GLY A 705 -23.23 -7.61 13.29
CA GLY A 705 -22.40 -6.48 12.91
C GLY A 705 -20.90 -6.65 13.15
N PHE A 706 -20.42 -7.87 13.44
CA PHE A 706 -18.99 -8.14 13.50
C PHE A 706 -18.39 -8.20 12.09
N VAL A 707 -17.18 -7.68 11.93
CA VAL A 707 -16.39 -7.74 10.69
C VAL A 707 -15.35 -8.84 10.81
N GLY A 708 -15.15 -9.55 9.70
CA GLY A 708 -14.12 -10.57 9.59
C GLY A 708 -12.71 -9.98 9.63
N ILE A 709 -11.80 -10.63 10.34
CA ILE A 709 -10.38 -10.28 10.42
C ILE A 709 -9.57 -11.45 9.88
N GLU A 710 -8.63 -11.16 9.00
CA GLU A 710 -7.73 -12.15 8.44
C GLU A 710 -6.57 -12.49 9.41
N GLU A 711 -5.99 -13.69 9.27
CA GLU A 711 -4.86 -14.12 10.10
C GLU A 711 -3.67 -13.15 9.97
N SER A 712 -3.41 -12.64 8.77
CA SER A 712 -2.33 -11.69 8.51
C SER A 712 -2.52 -10.37 9.27
N GLU A 713 -3.74 -9.83 9.29
CA GLU A 713 -4.08 -8.59 10.01
C GLU A 713 -3.91 -8.76 11.52
N PHE A 714 -4.36 -9.90 12.05
CA PHE A 714 -4.18 -10.23 13.46
C PHE A 714 -2.70 -10.36 13.85
N LEU A 715 -1.88 -11.00 13.01
CA LEU A 715 -0.44 -11.12 13.26
C LEU A 715 0.29 -9.76 13.21
N VAL A 716 -0.17 -8.82 12.39
CA VAL A 716 0.32 -7.42 12.44
C VAL A 716 -0.05 -6.75 13.76
N MET A 717 -1.26 -6.96 14.28
CA MET A 717 -1.63 -6.44 15.60
C MET A 717 -0.77 -7.06 16.72
N MET A 718 -0.44 -8.35 16.62
CA MET A 718 0.50 -8.99 17.54
C MET A 718 1.90 -8.36 17.45
N GLU A 719 2.40 -8.10 16.24
CA GLU A 719 3.66 -7.38 16.01
C GLU A 719 3.65 -6.01 16.69
N MET A 720 2.56 -5.26 16.53
CA MET A 720 2.36 -3.96 17.16
C MET A 720 2.34 -4.06 18.69
N ALA A 721 1.68 -5.07 19.26
CA ALA A 721 1.64 -5.27 20.71
C ALA A 721 3.02 -5.67 21.30
N MET A 722 3.91 -6.27 20.50
CA MET A 722 5.27 -6.65 20.91
C MET A 722 6.29 -5.52 20.71
N SER A 723 5.97 -4.49 19.92
CA SER A 723 6.93 -3.43 19.56
C SER A 723 7.01 -2.32 20.63
N PRO A 724 8.22 -1.94 21.10
CA PRO A 724 8.39 -0.86 22.08
C PRO A 724 7.85 0.51 21.61
N LYS A 725 7.75 0.73 20.29
CA LYS A 725 7.27 2.00 19.72
C LYS A 725 5.75 2.19 19.88
N THR A 726 5.01 1.09 19.91
CA THR A 726 3.54 1.04 19.92
C THR A 726 2.97 0.63 21.27
N GLN A 727 3.82 0.32 22.27
CA GLN A 727 3.45 0.05 23.67
C GLN A 727 2.63 1.16 24.37
N LYS A 728 2.40 2.30 23.72
CA LYS A 728 1.44 3.31 24.17
C LYS A 728 -0.02 2.86 23.98
N LEU A 729 -0.29 1.86 23.13
CA LEU A 729 -1.60 1.27 22.93
C LEU A 729 -1.83 0.16 23.96
N CYS A 730 -2.53 0.49 25.05
CA CYS A 730 -2.85 -0.44 26.13
C CYS A 730 -4.04 -1.37 25.81
N GLN A 731 -4.90 -0.98 24.86
CA GLN A 731 -6.06 -1.75 24.41
C GLN A 731 -6.26 -1.52 22.91
N MET A 732 -6.43 -2.59 22.13
CA MET A 732 -6.69 -2.55 20.69
C MET A 732 -7.99 -3.26 20.36
N ILE A 733 -8.96 -2.52 19.83
CA ILE A 733 -10.29 -3.02 19.49
C ILE A 733 -10.40 -3.23 17.98
N ASN A 734 -10.79 -4.43 17.55
CA ASN A 734 -10.86 -4.77 16.13
C ASN A 734 -12.18 -5.47 15.75
N GLY A 735 -12.43 -5.56 14.44
CA GLY A 735 -13.58 -6.28 13.88
C GLY A 735 -14.94 -5.60 14.10
N ILE A 736 -14.97 -4.27 14.24
CA ILE A 736 -16.20 -3.48 14.41
C ILE A 736 -16.53 -2.73 13.11
N LYS A 737 -17.80 -2.79 12.67
CA LYS A 737 -18.26 -2.05 11.49
C LYS A 737 -18.24 -0.54 11.70
N THR A 738 -17.69 0.20 10.74
CA THR A 738 -17.83 1.67 10.60
C THR A 738 -18.96 2.00 9.61
N ARG A 739 -19.33 3.29 9.50
CA ARG A 739 -20.47 3.76 8.69
C ARG A 739 -20.48 3.21 7.26
N ASP A 740 -19.32 3.16 6.62
CA ASP A 740 -19.19 2.83 5.20
C ASP A 740 -19.45 1.36 4.86
N VAL A 741 -19.49 0.49 5.88
CA VAL A 741 -19.78 -0.96 5.72
C VAL A 741 -21.29 -1.24 5.93
N PHE A 742 -22.09 -0.24 6.27
CA PHE A 742 -23.55 -0.35 6.35
C PHE A 742 -24.16 -0.05 4.98
N GLU A 743 -24.32 -1.07 4.13
CA GLU A 743 -25.00 -0.99 2.82
C GLU A 743 -26.55 -0.92 2.94
N GLY A 744 -27.13 -0.36 4.01
CA GLY A 744 -28.57 -0.42 4.26
C GLY A 744 -29.16 0.68 5.15
N THR A 745 -30.50 0.79 5.14
CA THR A 745 -31.29 1.73 5.97
C THR A 745 -30.99 1.56 7.47
N GLU A 746 -31.10 2.64 8.26
CA GLU A 746 -30.85 2.64 9.73
C GLU A 746 -31.62 1.56 10.52
N SER A 747 -32.63 0.91 9.93
CA SER A 747 -33.43 -0.15 10.58
C SER A 747 -32.73 -1.52 10.69
N GLU A 748 -31.58 -1.73 10.03
CA GLU A 748 -30.80 -2.99 10.09
C GLU A 748 -29.51 -2.89 10.94
N ALA A 749 -29.34 -1.81 11.70
CA ALA A 749 -28.15 -1.60 12.52
C ALA A 749 -28.10 -2.56 13.73
N PRO A 750 -26.91 -3.09 14.10
CA PRO A 750 -26.71 -3.90 15.30
C PRO A 750 -27.14 -3.18 16.58
N PHE A 751 -27.54 -3.95 17.61
CA PHE A 751 -28.01 -3.40 18.88
C PHE A 751 -27.03 -2.40 19.51
N TRP A 752 -25.72 -2.66 19.41
CA TRP A 752 -24.67 -1.80 19.98
C TRP A 752 -24.46 -0.52 19.19
N TYR A 753 -24.94 -0.44 17.93
CA TYR A 753 -24.74 0.73 17.08
C TYR A 753 -25.46 1.96 17.63
N SER A 754 -26.58 1.80 18.34
CA SER A 754 -27.32 2.91 18.94
C SER A 754 -26.63 3.49 20.18
N ASP A 755 -25.75 2.72 20.86
CA ASP A 755 -25.10 3.12 22.11
C ASP A 755 -24.19 4.35 21.90
N PRO A 756 -24.32 5.40 22.74
CA PRO A 756 -23.53 6.63 22.67
C PRO A 756 -22.00 6.43 22.64
N ILE A 757 -21.47 5.34 23.23
CA ILE A 757 -20.04 5.01 23.18
C ILE A 757 -19.53 4.89 21.73
N PHE A 758 -20.36 4.40 20.81
CA PHE A 758 -20.01 4.20 19.39
C PHE A 758 -20.45 5.35 18.50
N SER A 759 -20.91 6.48 19.06
CA SER A 759 -21.39 7.64 18.31
C SER A 759 -20.36 8.23 17.33
N HIS A 760 -19.06 8.03 17.58
CA HIS A 760 -17.99 8.45 16.68
C HIS A 760 -17.83 7.50 15.48
N LEU A 761 -18.07 6.20 15.64
CA LEU A 761 -18.04 5.22 14.54
C LEU A 761 -19.08 5.57 13.44
N LYS A 762 -20.22 6.15 13.83
CA LYS A 762 -21.27 6.66 12.92
C LYS A 762 -20.80 7.81 12.01
N LYS A 763 -19.75 8.50 12.42
CA LYS A 763 -19.12 9.63 11.71
C LYS A 763 -17.82 9.22 11.03
N MET A 764 -17.35 7.98 11.26
CA MET A 764 -16.16 7.43 10.66
C MET A 764 -16.54 6.77 9.34
N GLY A 765 -16.21 7.45 8.26
CA GLY A 765 -16.08 6.86 6.93
C GLY A 765 -14.64 7.01 6.44
N VAL A 766 -14.21 6.15 5.53
CA VAL A 766 -12.96 6.13 4.76
C VAL A 766 -12.66 7.50 4.12
N SER A 767 -13.67 8.38 3.99
CA SER A 767 -13.50 9.80 3.63
C SER A 767 -12.52 10.57 4.53
N ARG A 768 -12.24 10.16 5.79
CA ARG A 768 -11.22 10.81 6.64
C ARG A 768 -9.78 10.35 6.41
N ILE A 769 -9.57 9.14 5.93
CA ILE A 769 -8.24 8.73 5.45
C ILE A 769 -7.92 9.47 4.13
N ALA A 770 -8.95 9.83 3.36
CA ALA A 770 -8.84 10.69 2.18
C ALA A 770 -8.74 12.20 2.47
N SER A 771 -9.25 12.73 3.59
CA SER A 771 -9.20 14.20 3.86
C SER A 771 -7.91 14.70 4.52
N ALA A 772 -6.96 13.81 4.85
CA ALA A 772 -5.57 14.19 5.10
C ALA A 772 -4.73 14.24 3.80
N ILE A 773 -5.33 13.83 2.68
CA ILE A 773 -4.77 13.90 1.33
C ILE A 773 -5.40 15.13 0.67
N GLY A 774 -4.57 15.90 -0.04
CA GLY A 774 -4.96 17.18 -0.63
C GLY A 774 -6.26 17.13 -1.42
N GLU A 775 -6.93 18.28 -1.45
CA GLU A 775 -8.08 18.59 -2.31
C GLU A 775 -7.83 18.14 -3.76
N ASP A 776 -8.23 16.92 -4.10
CA ASP A 776 -8.78 16.55 -5.40
C ASP A 776 -9.49 15.20 -5.26
N GLY A 777 -10.80 15.27 -5.04
CA GLY A 777 -11.64 14.12 -4.80
C GLY A 777 -11.87 13.31 -6.07
N THR A 778 -11.39 12.07 -6.09
CA THR A 778 -12.00 11.03 -6.93
C THR A 778 -12.30 9.81 -6.05
N LYS A 779 -13.59 9.61 -5.76
CA LYS A 779 -14.10 8.28 -5.40
C LYS A 779 -13.68 7.29 -6.50
N SER A 780 -13.36 6.06 -6.13
CA SER A 780 -13.13 5.00 -7.12
C SER A 780 -14.36 4.91 -8.03
N ILE A 781 -14.15 5.12 -9.34
CA ILE A 781 -15.21 5.11 -10.36
C ILE A 781 -16.03 3.82 -10.30
N SER A 782 -15.39 2.69 -10.00
CA SER A 782 -16.03 1.39 -9.80
C SER A 782 -17.00 1.32 -8.60
N MET A 783 -16.75 2.08 -7.53
CA MET A 783 -17.66 2.14 -6.38
C MET A 783 -18.83 3.07 -6.67
N SER A 784 -18.58 4.22 -7.30
CA SER A 784 -19.64 5.16 -7.69
C SER A 784 -20.57 4.59 -8.75
N LEU A 785 -20.07 3.79 -9.70
CA LEU A 785 -20.90 3.14 -10.72
C LEU A 785 -21.95 2.18 -10.17
N LYS A 786 -21.65 1.50 -9.04
CA LYS A 786 -22.59 0.61 -8.36
C LYS A 786 -23.72 1.34 -7.63
N GLU A 787 -23.56 2.65 -7.36
CA GLU A 787 -24.55 3.47 -6.65
C GLU A 787 -25.67 3.96 -7.60
N TYR A 788 -25.49 3.87 -8.93
CA TYR A 788 -26.47 4.35 -9.90
C TYR A 788 -27.46 3.25 -10.30
N LEU A 789 -28.74 3.53 -10.10
CA LEU A 789 -29.86 2.64 -10.45
C LEU A 789 -30.37 2.82 -11.89
N SER A 790 -29.88 3.84 -12.62
CA SER A 790 -30.31 4.13 -13.99
C SER A 790 -29.13 4.23 -14.96
N LEU A 791 -29.33 3.70 -16.18
CA LEU A 791 -28.34 3.78 -17.26
C LEU A 791 -27.97 5.23 -17.61
N THR A 792 -28.95 6.14 -17.53
CA THR A 792 -28.77 7.57 -17.82
C THR A 792 -27.86 8.26 -16.81
N ASP A 793 -28.04 7.99 -15.52
CA ASP A 793 -27.21 8.60 -14.47
C ASP A 793 -25.79 8.02 -14.49
N ALA A 794 -25.66 6.72 -14.73
CA ALA A 794 -24.37 6.06 -14.93
C ALA A 794 -23.63 6.62 -16.15
N SER A 795 -24.33 6.82 -17.28
CA SER A 795 -23.77 7.41 -18.50
C SER A 795 -23.29 8.85 -18.28
N ASN A 796 -24.05 9.69 -17.55
CA ASN A 796 -23.62 11.06 -17.24
C ASN A 796 -22.38 11.09 -16.33
N PHE A 797 -22.29 10.19 -15.35
CA PHE A 797 -21.10 10.07 -14.50
C PHE A 797 -19.89 9.58 -15.30
N ILE A 798 -20.09 8.59 -16.18
CA ILE A 798 -19.04 8.09 -17.08
C ILE A 798 -18.58 9.19 -18.04
N LEU A 799 -19.49 10.01 -18.57
CA LEU A 799 -19.17 11.13 -19.44
C LEU A 799 -18.26 12.13 -18.74
N ASP A 800 -18.60 12.52 -17.52
CA ASP A 800 -17.77 13.42 -16.71
C ASP A 800 -16.39 12.81 -16.43
N ALA A 801 -16.34 11.51 -16.10
CA ALA A 801 -15.09 10.79 -15.91
C ALA A 801 -14.25 10.73 -17.20
N ILE A 802 -14.87 10.51 -18.36
CA ILE A 802 -14.20 10.51 -19.67
C ILE A 802 -13.62 11.89 -19.95
N ILE A 803 -14.36 12.97 -19.73
CA ILE A 803 -13.88 14.34 -19.95
C ILE A 803 -12.69 14.64 -19.04
N HIS A 804 -12.77 14.30 -17.76
CA HIS A 804 -11.65 14.47 -16.82
C HIS A 804 -10.43 13.64 -17.22
N LYS A 805 -10.63 12.38 -17.64
CA LYS A 805 -9.54 11.52 -18.11
C LYS A 805 -8.91 12.08 -19.38
N LEU A 806 -9.71 12.57 -20.33
CA LEU A 806 -9.22 13.19 -21.56
C LEU A 806 -8.50 14.51 -21.32
N SER A 807 -9.01 15.34 -20.42
CA SER A 807 -8.36 16.59 -20.01
C SER A 807 -6.95 16.33 -19.48
N ARG A 808 -6.80 15.36 -18.57
CA ARG A 808 -5.49 14.92 -18.04
C ARG A 808 -4.60 14.31 -19.12
N ASN A 809 -5.15 13.44 -19.97
CA ASN A 809 -4.38 12.74 -21.02
C ASN A 809 -3.90 13.68 -22.14
N LEU A 810 -4.70 14.68 -22.52
CA LEU A 810 -4.42 15.59 -23.62
C LEU A 810 -3.79 16.93 -23.17
N MET A 811 -3.72 17.17 -21.85
CA MET A 811 -3.33 18.43 -21.22
C MET A 811 -4.17 19.60 -21.76
N MET A 812 -5.48 19.45 -21.74
CA MET A 812 -6.47 20.45 -22.18
C MET A 812 -7.38 20.84 -21.01
N ALA A 813 -7.90 22.07 -20.98
CA ALA A 813 -8.82 22.48 -19.92
C ALA A 813 -10.17 21.75 -20.07
N LEU A 814 -10.85 21.46 -18.95
CA LEU A 814 -12.16 20.80 -18.97
C LEU A 814 -13.20 21.57 -19.80
N GLU A 815 -13.09 22.90 -19.80
CA GLU A 815 -13.96 23.83 -20.55
C GLU A 815 -13.81 23.71 -22.08
N ASP A 816 -12.71 23.11 -22.57
CA ASP A 816 -12.46 22.92 -24.00
C ASP A 816 -13.17 21.69 -24.58
N PHE A 817 -13.78 20.85 -23.72
CA PHE A 817 -14.49 19.64 -24.13
C PHE A 817 -15.98 19.90 -24.35
N ASP A 818 -16.52 19.29 -25.41
CA ASP A 818 -17.90 19.39 -25.86
C ASP A 818 -18.43 17.96 -25.97
N SER A 819 -19.45 17.64 -25.18
CA SER A 819 -19.98 16.28 -25.04
C SER A 819 -20.53 15.71 -26.36
N GLU A 820 -20.92 16.59 -27.29
CA GLU A 820 -21.50 16.23 -28.58
C GLU A 820 -20.45 15.97 -29.67
N LYS A 821 -19.15 16.17 -29.38
CA LYS A 821 -18.07 15.90 -30.34
C LYS A 821 -17.42 14.54 -30.12
N PRO A 822 -16.96 13.87 -31.19
CA PRO A 822 -16.25 12.59 -31.08
C PRO A 822 -14.82 12.79 -30.56
N MET A 823 -14.24 11.77 -29.92
CA MET A 823 -12.86 11.84 -29.37
C MET A 823 -11.80 12.19 -30.41
N ILE A 824 -11.96 11.74 -31.66
CA ILE A 824 -11.02 12.07 -32.76
C ILE A 824 -10.92 13.59 -32.97
N ALA A 825 -11.98 14.36 -32.70
CA ALA A 825 -11.96 15.81 -32.84
C ALA A 825 -10.95 16.49 -31.88
N TYR A 826 -10.60 15.82 -30.77
CA TYR A 826 -9.63 16.28 -29.78
C TYR A 826 -8.21 15.75 -30.03
N GLY A 827 -7.98 15.06 -31.15
CA GLY A 827 -6.67 14.51 -31.49
C GLY A 827 -6.33 13.21 -30.74
N VAL A 828 -7.34 12.51 -30.21
CA VAL A 828 -7.18 11.15 -29.65
C VAL A 828 -6.78 10.21 -30.78
N ASP A 829 -5.63 9.56 -30.63
CA ASP A 829 -5.10 8.58 -31.57
C ASP A 829 -5.34 7.14 -31.09
N SER A 830 -4.88 6.16 -31.88
CA SER A 830 -5.02 4.74 -31.54
C SER A 830 -4.27 4.33 -30.27
N LEU A 831 -3.29 5.11 -29.79
CA LEU A 831 -2.55 4.81 -28.56
C LEU A 831 -3.38 5.22 -27.34
N VAL A 832 -3.90 6.46 -27.36
CA VAL A 832 -4.76 6.98 -26.28
C VAL A 832 -6.06 6.19 -26.20
N ALA A 833 -6.61 5.74 -27.33
CA ALA A 833 -7.80 4.88 -27.34
C ALA A 833 -7.59 3.51 -26.66
N VAL A 834 -6.39 2.94 -26.73
CA VAL A 834 -6.04 1.69 -26.02
C VAL A 834 -5.95 1.92 -24.51
N GLU A 835 -5.38 3.05 -24.08
CA GLU A 835 -5.35 3.45 -22.67
C GLU A 835 -6.77 3.60 -22.11
N ILE A 836 -7.63 4.31 -22.83
CA ILE A 836 -9.04 4.52 -22.46
C ILE A 836 -9.78 3.19 -22.36
N ARG A 837 -9.57 2.25 -23.31
CA ARG A 837 -10.14 0.90 -23.21
C ARG A 837 -9.70 0.19 -21.93
N ASN A 838 -8.40 0.16 -21.67
CA ASN A 838 -7.87 -0.55 -20.50
C ASN A 838 -8.40 0.08 -19.20
N TRP A 839 -8.56 1.41 -19.19
CA TRP A 839 -9.20 2.14 -18.10
C TRP A 839 -10.68 1.76 -17.92
N PHE A 840 -11.47 1.71 -19.00
CA PHE A 840 -12.87 1.23 -18.97
C PHE A 840 -12.96 -0.21 -18.43
N SER A 841 -12.12 -1.11 -18.91
CA SER A 841 -12.09 -2.51 -18.47
C SER A 841 -11.74 -2.63 -16.98
N LYS A 842 -10.80 -1.81 -16.49
CA LYS A 842 -10.33 -1.87 -15.11
C LYS A 842 -11.31 -1.21 -14.13
N GLU A 843 -11.66 0.05 -14.38
CA GLU A 843 -12.40 0.93 -13.47
C GLU A 843 -13.91 0.82 -13.63
N MET A 844 -14.39 0.52 -14.84
CA MET A 844 -15.82 0.46 -15.14
C MET A 844 -16.29 -0.97 -15.43
N LYS A 845 -15.37 -1.95 -15.53
CA LYS A 845 -15.67 -3.33 -15.92
C LYS A 845 -16.47 -3.42 -17.23
N ALA A 846 -16.15 -2.53 -18.18
CA ALA A 846 -16.72 -2.46 -19.51
C ALA A 846 -15.65 -2.81 -20.56
N ASP A 847 -15.94 -3.78 -21.43
CA ASP A 847 -15.02 -4.20 -22.49
C ASP A 847 -15.41 -3.56 -23.84
N VAL A 848 -14.95 -2.33 -24.06
CA VAL A 848 -15.27 -1.58 -25.28
C VAL A 848 -14.14 -1.69 -26.32
N PRO A 849 -14.37 -2.22 -27.52
CA PRO A 849 -13.34 -2.31 -28.55
C PRO A 849 -12.74 -0.95 -28.96
N VAL A 850 -11.43 -0.91 -29.21
CA VAL A 850 -10.70 0.33 -29.61
C VAL A 850 -11.31 1.00 -30.84
N PHE A 851 -11.85 0.23 -31.80
CA PHE A 851 -12.49 0.81 -32.98
C PHE A 851 -13.79 1.55 -32.64
N GLN A 852 -14.56 1.06 -31.64
CA GLN A 852 -15.79 1.70 -31.17
C GLN A 852 -15.47 2.98 -30.40
N ILE A 853 -14.42 2.96 -29.58
CA ILE A 853 -13.85 4.14 -28.90
C ILE A 853 -13.47 5.23 -29.92
N LEU A 854 -12.82 4.86 -31.03
CA LEU A 854 -12.40 5.81 -32.07
C LEU A 854 -13.56 6.27 -32.97
N GLN A 855 -14.56 5.42 -33.22
CA GLN A 855 -15.69 5.72 -34.12
C GLN A 855 -16.94 6.23 -33.42
N ALA A 856 -16.94 6.36 -32.10
CA ALA A 856 -18.06 6.90 -31.36
C ALA A 856 -18.45 8.29 -31.90
N ASN A 857 -19.75 8.49 -32.11
CA ASN A 857 -20.28 9.72 -32.71
C ASN A 857 -20.05 10.95 -31.82
N SER A 858 -20.05 10.77 -30.51
CA SER A 858 -19.80 11.81 -29.50
C SER A 858 -19.25 11.21 -28.20
N LEU A 859 -18.70 12.06 -27.31
CA LEU A 859 -18.30 11.64 -25.96
C LEU A 859 -19.50 11.09 -25.17
N ALA A 860 -20.66 11.73 -25.30
CA ALA A 860 -21.90 11.27 -24.66
C ALA A 860 -22.34 9.89 -25.18
N ALA A 861 -22.26 9.66 -26.49
CA ALA A 861 -22.58 8.35 -27.07
C ALA A 861 -21.61 7.27 -26.58
N LEU A 862 -20.32 7.58 -26.49
CA LEU A 862 -19.35 6.63 -25.94
C LEU A 862 -19.61 6.34 -24.45
N ALA A 863 -19.97 7.35 -23.67
CA ALA A 863 -20.29 7.17 -22.26
C ALA A 863 -21.50 6.25 -22.05
N LEU A 864 -22.49 6.34 -22.93
CA LEU A 864 -23.62 5.42 -22.97
C LEU A 864 -23.19 3.99 -23.33
N ASP A 865 -22.40 3.81 -24.41
CA ASP A 865 -21.89 2.49 -24.80
C ASP A 865 -21.10 1.83 -23.65
N VAL A 866 -20.29 2.60 -22.93
CA VAL A 866 -19.52 2.12 -21.77
C VAL A 866 -20.43 1.77 -20.60
N ALA A 867 -21.51 2.53 -20.38
CA ALA A 867 -22.49 2.23 -19.34
C ALA A 867 -23.25 0.92 -19.65
N GLU A 868 -23.60 0.69 -20.92
CA GLU A 868 -24.29 -0.53 -21.38
C GLU A 868 -23.41 -1.78 -21.26
N GLU A 869 -22.12 -1.67 -21.57
CA GLU A 869 -21.15 -2.78 -21.48
C GLU A 869 -20.60 -3.01 -20.06
N SER A 870 -20.92 -2.13 -19.11
CA SER A 870 -20.43 -2.21 -17.74
C SER A 870 -21.18 -3.25 -16.92
N THR A 871 -20.45 -4.25 -16.41
CA THR A 871 -21.01 -5.22 -15.45
C THR A 871 -21.34 -4.62 -14.07
N LEU A 872 -21.04 -3.34 -13.84
CA LEU A 872 -21.32 -2.64 -12.59
C LEU A 872 -22.64 -1.87 -12.60
N VAL A 873 -23.22 -1.61 -13.78
CA VAL A 873 -24.50 -0.91 -13.93
C VAL A 873 -25.61 -1.96 -13.95
N VAL A 874 -26.48 -1.92 -12.94
CA VAL A 874 -27.64 -2.81 -12.88
C VAL A 874 -28.74 -2.19 -13.74
N ALA A 875 -28.94 -2.73 -14.94
CA ALA A 875 -30.10 -2.37 -15.76
C ALA A 875 -31.39 -2.92 -15.10
N GLU A 876 -32.37 -2.05 -14.84
CA GLU A 876 -33.76 -2.47 -14.59
C GLU A 876 -34.42 -3.04 -15.85
#